data_AF-A0A662S3E0-F1
#
_entry.id   AF-A0A662S3E0-F1
#
_cell.length_a   1.000
_cell.length_b   1.000
_cell.length_c   1.000
_cell.angle_alpha   90.00
_cell.angle_beta   90.00
_cell.angle_gamma   90.00
#
_symmetry.space_group_name_H-M   'P 1'
#
loop_
_entity.id
_entity.type
_entity.pdbx_description
1 polymer ?
#
loop_
_entity_poly.entity_id
_entity_poly.type
_entity_poly.pdbx_seq_one_letter_code
_entity_poly.pdbx_strand_id
1 'polypeptide(L)'
;KRLRKMHAWFQTGEDPTLRRNYKLPHHKGDGAQPVVWRGVAAAMAALLGARGGVKIPEADKKGVYNHLARHYKQFDKEPPELRDYDEAELKEIFAEVWDDIPETRDAGDMVLERPGWDDSPDYTEIRYRIRDPEDFEPDSFRRIPIKKSKPRVFAVAGRLKGEKTMTLQSLRFPKGDGWTLDKAKKWVEDHPDIVKAIGAEMLEDVSAKAESAEPSGESADTRSTGTVPEAKTDTAESKNVPELKQEIEMEEKEMEKLLEKIDQISGNFTQLVDKIAEIEKKVDAVQSRQERLVGPPDGGADSAEPKNREFKPRRKSQAEMPPEDEFSFVRLALALNNRDWKLAEYEKYAIEETSKKRTLTFGTGSAGGYWVAAEFLPEQFIENLYANIVVRKAGARVLTFKGAPAKIPKASGSATAYWVSEGGSITASDMTAAQLELSPKICAGRTSISNLLLETSAAAAEQIVRQDLAQVIAEAVDLAALRGTGSGGQPTGIANTSNINTVTFGDGTNGGALSLDKLIDMVYEVEKDNALKGTPVWIVHPRTVRDLRKLKDSQNRPLVDPDPTASSKGMLYGFPIYTTTQIPIDLTVGSNEDCTEIYFGNIEDLIIGEWGTVRIDVNPQGPSWSNDAVDIKVVYYVDIGVRHAESFCLANDVTVVS
;
A
#
# COMPACT_ATOMS: atom_id res chain seq x y z
N LYS A 1 9.86 32.02 18.33
CA LYS A 1 9.25 33.34 18.67
C LYS A 1 7.71 33.33 18.69
N ARG A 2 6.98 32.72 17.74
CA ARG A 2 5.49 32.73 17.72
C ARG A 2 4.82 32.14 18.97
N LEU A 3 5.29 30.98 19.47
CA LEU A 3 4.70 30.30 20.65
C LEU A 3 4.75 31.13 21.94
N ARG A 4 5.88 31.83 22.21
CA ARG A 4 6.05 32.75 23.36
C ARG A 4 5.04 33.90 23.41
N LYS A 5 4.43 34.28 22.29
CA LYS A 5 3.39 35.33 22.26
C LYS A 5 1.98 34.79 22.53
N MET A 6 1.78 33.46 22.51
CA MET A 6 0.45 32.86 22.59
C MET A 6 0.12 32.30 23.98
N HIS A 7 1.14 32.10 24.82
CA HIS A 7 1.06 31.36 26.09
C HIS A 7 1.55 32.24 27.23
N ALA A 8 0.91 32.15 28.40
CA ALA A 8 1.24 33.01 29.54
C ALA A 8 2.47 32.53 30.33
N TRP A 9 2.87 31.26 30.16
CA TRP A 9 4.03 30.67 30.84
C TRP A 9 4.84 29.74 29.91
N PHE A 10 6.14 29.64 30.16
CA PHE A 10 7.10 28.80 29.44
C PHE A 10 8.15 28.24 30.41
N GLN A 11 8.47 26.95 30.29
CA GLN A 11 9.45 26.30 31.14
C GLN A 11 10.89 26.75 30.81
N THR A 12 11.51 27.50 31.73
CA THR A 12 12.85 28.04 31.52
C THR A 12 13.91 26.94 31.58
N GLY A 13 14.81 26.89 30.59
CA GLY A 13 15.85 25.87 30.47
C GLY A 13 15.55 24.79 29.42
N GLU A 14 14.29 24.68 28.99
CA GLU A 14 13.82 23.72 27.99
C GLU A 14 13.85 24.27 26.55
N ASP A 15 13.70 23.37 25.57
CA ASP A 15 13.68 23.76 24.14
C ASP A 15 12.50 24.71 23.82
N PRO A 16 12.76 25.93 23.31
CA PRO A 16 11.72 26.92 22.99
C PRO A 16 10.93 26.63 21.70
N THR A 17 11.25 25.56 20.95
CA THR A 17 10.52 25.14 19.74
C THR A 17 9.36 24.18 20.05
N LEU A 18 9.48 23.37 21.12
CA LEU A 18 8.51 22.35 21.48
C LEU A 18 7.26 22.96 22.13
N ARG A 19 6.07 22.64 21.60
CA ARG A 19 4.78 23.18 22.08
C ARG A 19 4.45 22.76 23.51
N ARG A 20 4.87 21.56 23.95
CA ARG A 20 4.63 21.02 25.31
C ARG A 20 5.25 21.88 26.44
N ASN A 21 6.30 22.64 26.13
CA ASN A 21 7.02 23.47 27.10
C ASN A 21 6.32 24.81 27.41
N TYR A 22 5.14 25.05 26.81
CA TYR A 22 4.34 26.26 26.97
C TYR A 22 2.97 25.93 27.60
N LYS A 23 2.54 26.72 28.59
CA LYS A 23 1.24 26.53 29.27
C LYS A 23 0.38 27.81 29.18
N LEU A 24 -0.93 27.65 29.34
CA LEU A 24 -1.94 28.72 29.37
C LEU A 24 -2.05 29.54 28.04
N PRO A 25 -2.55 28.93 26.96
CA PRO A 25 -2.78 29.60 25.68
C PRO A 25 -3.93 30.62 25.74
N HIS A 26 -3.70 31.85 25.29
CA HIS A 26 -4.69 32.95 25.34
C HIS A 26 -4.74 33.85 24.08
N HIS A 27 -3.97 33.52 23.03
CA HIS A 27 -4.07 34.14 21.69
C HIS A 27 -4.37 33.09 20.61
N LYS A 28 -4.96 33.50 19.48
CA LYS A 28 -5.11 32.61 18.30
C LYS A 28 -3.75 32.28 17.67
N GLY A 29 -3.66 31.08 17.09
CA GLY A 29 -2.46 30.57 16.42
C GLY A 29 -2.22 31.07 14.99
N ASP A 30 -3.16 31.84 14.44
CA ASP A 30 -3.13 32.32 13.05
C ASP A 30 -2.90 33.84 12.96
N GLY A 31 -2.24 34.26 11.87
CA GLY A 31 -2.03 35.65 11.48
C GLY A 31 -1.49 36.56 12.56
N ALA A 32 -2.24 37.63 12.87
CA ALA A 32 -1.85 38.73 13.75
C ALA A 32 -1.79 38.37 15.25
N GLN A 33 -2.09 37.12 15.63
CA GLN A 33 -2.13 36.64 17.02
C GLN A 33 -2.99 37.51 17.96
N PRO A 34 -4.27 37.79 17.64
CA PRO A 34 -5.15 38.53 18.55
C PRO A 34 -5.40 37.73 19.84
N VAL A 35 -5.52 38.47 20.95
CA VAL A 35 -5.94 37.95 22.27
C VAL A 35 -7.39 37.51 22.17
N VAL A 36 -7.78 36.41 22.84
CA VAL A 36 -9.17 35.92 22.87
C VAL A 36 -9.69 35.95 24.29
N TRP A 37 -10.82 36.62 24.53
CA TRP A 37 -11.44 36.71 25.86
C TRP A 37 -11.60 35.34 26.54
N ARG A 38 -12.22 34.36 25.86
CA ARG A 38 -12.37 32.98 26.37
C ARG A 38 -11.04 32.32 26.73
N GLY A 39 -9.98 32.54 25.95
CA GLY A 39 -8.65 32.01 26.25
C GLY A 39 -8.00 32.66 27.47
N VAL A 40 -8.21 33.97 27.67
CA VAL A 40 -7.76 34.70 28.86
C VAL A 40 -8.51 34.25 30.11
N ALA A 41 -9.84 34.08 30.01
CA ALA A 41 -10.69 33.62 31.10
C ALA A 41 -10.37 32.17 31.50
N ALA A 42 -10.27 31.24 30.54
CA ALA A 42 -9.88 29.85 30.81
C ALA A 42 -8.47 29.75 31.42
N ALA A 43 -7.52 30.55 30.93
CA ALA A 43 -6.18 30.61 31.50
C ALA A 43 -6.16 31.17 32.94
N MET A 44 -7.02 32.14 33.26
CA MET A 44 -7.13 32.68 34.62
C MET A 44 -7.82 31.67 35.57
N ALA A 45 -8.87 30.99 35.11
CA ALA A 45 -9.55 29.96 35.88
C ALA A 45 -8.61 28.80 36.24
N ALA A 46 -7.84 28.30 35.25
CA ALA A 46 -6.83 27.26 35.48
C ALA A 46 -5.69 27.74 36.41
N LEU A 47 -5.35 29.03 36.41
CA LEU A 47 -4.38 29.59 37.36
C LEU A 47 -4.92 29.63 38.80
N LEU A 48 -6.23 29.86 38.96
CA LEU A 48 -6.93 29.93 40.25
C LEU A 48 -7.44 28.56 40.78
N GLY A 49 -7.09 27.46 40.12
CA GLY A 49 -7.38 26.10 40.60
C GLY A 49 -8.55 25.37 39.92
N ALA A 50 -9.22 25.97 38.93
CA ALA A 50 -10.35 25.34 38.25
C ALA A 50 -9.94 24.02 37.59
N ARG A 51 -10.79 22.98 37.72
CA ARG A 51 -10.62 21.63 37.15
C ARG A 51 -9.22 21.02 37.36
N GLY A 52 -8.62 21.24 38.53
CA GLY A 52 -7.30 20.70 38.93
C GLY A 52 -6.14 21.71 38.88
N GLY A 53 -6.37 22.92 38.34
CA GLY A 53 -5.41 24.01 38.34
C GLY A 53 -4.36 23.95 37.22
N VAL A 54 -3.15 24.44 37.49
CA VAL A 54 -2.03 24.38 36.52
C VAL A 54 -0.70 24.15 37.21
N LYS A 55 0.00 23.07 36.82
CA LYS A 55 1.36 22.76 37.33
C LYS A 55 2.39 23.76 36.78
N ILE A 56 2.64 24.84 37.53
CA ILE A 56 3.73 25.82 37.37
C ILE A 56 4.35 26.16 38.75
N PRO A 57 5.60 26.64 38.83
CA PRO A 57 6.21 27.04 40.11
C PRO A 57 5.44 28.16 40.81
N GLU A 58 5.29 28.09 42.14
CA GLU A 58 4.59 29.11 42.94
C GLU A 58 5.17 30.52 42.76
N ALA A 59 6.49 30.63 42.61
CA ALA A 59 7.17 31.90 42.34
C ALA A 59 6.71 32.57 41.04
N ASP A 60 6.29 31.80 40.05
CA ASP A 60 5.85 32.28 38.73
C ASP A 60 4.36 32.63 38.71
N LYS A 61 3.52 32.02 39.55
CA LYS A 61 2.05 32.23 39.54
C LYS A 61 1.67 33.72 39.57
N LYS A 62 2.31 34.51 40.44
CA LYS A 62 2.07 35.96 40.53
C LYS A 62 2.49 36.72 39.27
N GLY A 63 3.54 36.26 38.58
CA GLY A 63 3.97 36.79 37.28
C GLY A 63 2.94 36.51 36.18
N VAL A 64 2.45 35.27 36.12
CA VAL A 64 1.43 34.81 35.17
C VAL A 64 0.09 35.53 35.40
N TYR A 65 -0.34 35.67 36.67
CA TYR A 65 -1.53 36.43 37.04
C TYR A 65 -1.44 37.88 36.57
N ASN A 66 -0.32 38.56 36.85
CA ASN A 66 -0.09 39.94 36.42
C ASN A 66 -0.04 40.10 34.89
N HIS A 67 0.32 39.05 34.15
CA HIS A 67 0.25 39.03 32.68
C HIS A 67 -1.20 38.92 32.20
N LEU A 68 -1.96 37.94 32.69
CA LEU A 68 -3.37 37.74 32.33
C LEU A 68 -4.25 38.94 32.74
N ALA A 69 -4.04 39.51 33.94
CA ALA A 69 -4.77 40.67 34.44
C ALA A 69 -4.62 41.94 33.56
N ARG A 70 -3.55 42.06 32.76
CA ARG A 70 -3.41 43.13 31.75
C ARG A 70 -4.36 42.94 30.58
N HIS A 71 -4.64 41.69 30.20
CA HIS A 71 -5.56 41.37 29.12
C HIS A 71 -7.03 41.52 29.53
N TYR A 72 -7.37 41.36 30.82
CA TYR A 72 -8.72 41.69 31.33
C TYR A 72 -9.13 43.15 31.02
N LYS A 73 -8.19 44.10 31.16
CA LYS A 73 -8.40 45.51 30.78
C LYS A 73 -8.61 45.76 29.28
N GLN A 74 -8.31 44.78 28.41
CA GLN A 74 -8.56 44.89 26.97
C GLN A 74 -9.99 44.48 26.58
N PHE A 75 -10.75 43.93 27.53
CA PHE A 75 -12.14 43.50 27.37
C PHE A 75 -13.08 44.16 28.40
N ASP A 76 -12.66 45.29 28.99
CA ASP A 76 -13.41 46.08 29.97
C ASP A 76 -13.98 45.25 31.15
N LYS A 77 -13.19 44.30 31.65
CA LYS A 77 -13.55 43.42 32.78
C LYS A 77 -12.50 43.49 33.88
N GLU A 78 -12.93 43.28 35.12
CA GLU A 78 -12.05 43.22 36.29
C GLU A 78 -11.54 41.79 36.51
N PRO A 79 -10.23 41.60 36.79
CA PRO A 79 -9.68 40.28 37.11
C PRO A 79 -10.09 39.85 38.53
N PRO A 80 -10.51 38.58 38.73
CA PRO A 80 -10.74 38.03 40.07
C PRO A 80 -9.44 38.04 40.90
N GLU A 81 -9.54 38.15 42.21
CA GLU A 81 -8.38 38.24 43.11
C GLU A 81 -7.48 37.00 43.04
N LEU A 82 -6.17 37.15 43.27
CA LEU A 82 -5.25 36.01 43.36
C LEU A 82 -5.32 35.39 44.76
N ARG A 83 -6.39 34.63 45.02
CA ARG A 83 -6.56 33.77 46.20
C ARG A 83 -6.93 32.34 45.78
N ASP A 84 -6.88 31.41 46.72
CA ASP A 84 -7.51 30.11 46.55
C ASP A 84 -9.04 30.27 46.62
N TYR A 85 -9.74 29.60 45.70
CA TYR A 85 -11.20 29.55 45.60
C TYR A 85 -11.65 28.08 45.66
N ASP A 86 -12.88 27.83 46.09
CA ASP A 86 -13.48 26.51 45.91
C ASP A 86 -14.06 26.33 44.49
N GLU A 87 -14.37 25.08 44.12
CA GLU A 87 -14.85 24.77 42.76
C GLU A 87 -16.25 25.34 42.47
N ALA A 88 -17.06 25.63 43.50
CA ALA A 88 -18.38 26.24 43.33
C ALA A 88 -18.25 27.75 43.08
N GLU A 89 -17.40 28.45 43.85
CA GLU A 89 -17.03 29.85 43.57
C GLU A 89 -16.46 30.02 42.16
N LEU A 90 -15.56 29.12 41.73
CA LEU A 90 -14.98 29.17 40.38
C LEU A 90 -16.00 28.87 39.28
N LYS A 91 -16.97 27.97 39.51
CA LYS A 91 -18.10 27.74 38.59
C LYS A 91 -18.97 28.98 38.42
N GLU A 92 -19.18 29.75 39.48
CA GLU A 92 -19.95 31.00 39.42
C GLU A 92 -19.17 32.11 38.69
N ILE A 93 -17.90 32.31 39.05
CA ILE A 93 -17.03 33.35 38.47
C ILE A 93 -16.74 33.09 36.98
N PHE A 94 -16.59 31.83 36.57
CA PHE A 94 -16.20 31.44 35.20
C PHE A 94 -17.30 30.70 34.42
N ALA A 95 -18.56 30.83 34.81
CA ALA A 95 -19.71 30.13 34.20
C ALA A 95 -19.75 30.18 32.66
N GLU A 96 -19.38 31.32 32.05
CA GLU A 96 -19.37 31.52 30.58
C GLU A 96 -18.37 30.59 29.84
N VAL A 97 -17.34 30.12 30.53
CA VAL A 97 -16.19 29.41 29.95
C VAL A 97 -15.94 28.07 30.65
N TRP A 98 -16.76 27.69 31.64
CA TRP A 98 -16.49 26.54 32.52
C TRP A 98 -16.25 25.23 31.74
N ASP A 99 -17.06 24.97 30.71
CA ASP A 99 -16.95 23.77 29.89
C ASP A 99 -15.77 23.80 28.91
N ASP A 100 -15.33 24.99 28.49
CA ASP A 100 -14.15 25.22 27.64
C ASP A 100 -12.83 25.11 28.45
N ILE A 101 -12.85 25.12 29.79
CA ILE A 101 -11.66 24.92 30.61
C ILE A 101 -11.23 23.44 30.48
N PRO A 102 -10.02 23.14 29.99
CA PRO A 102 -9.53 21.77 30.00
C PRO A 102 -9.37 21.33 31.45
N GLU A 103 -9.95 20.17 31.80
CA GLU A 103 -9.54 19.43 33.00
C GLU A 103 -8.02 19.19 32.94
N THR A 104 -7.35 19.11 34.10
CA THR A 104 -5.90 18.89 34.16
C THR A 104 -5.49 17.52 33.62
N ARG A 105 -5.41 17.45 32.30
CA ARG A 105 -4.70 16.45 31.52
C ARG A 105 -3.45 17.19 31.04
N ASP A 106 -2.32 16.97 31.71
CA ASP A 106 -1.07 17.61 31.29
C ASP A 106 -0.80 17.23 29.83
N ALA A 107 -0.44 18.23 29.01
CA ALA A 107 0.11 18.02 27.68
C ALA A 107 1.55 17.46 27.82
N GLY A 108 1.62 16.23 28.32
CA GLY A 108 2.81 15.55 28.84
C GLY A 108 2.47 14.18 29.45
N ASP A 109 1.30 14.04 30.10
CA ASP A 109 0.82 12.77 30.66
C ASP A 109 -0.31 12.21 29.77
N MET A 110 0.06 11.34 28.82
CA MET A 110 -0.89 10.46 28.13
C MET A 110 -0.67 8.99 28.52
N VAL A 111 -0.53 8.73 29.82
CA VAL A 111 -0.43 7.37 30.38
C VAL A 111 -1.11 7.30 31.76
N LEU A 112 -1.73 6.13 32.05
CA LEU A 112 -2.14 5.62 33.37
C LEU A 112 -3.49 6.09 33.95
N GLU A 113 -4.58 5.49 33.47
CA GLU A 113 -5.72 5.14 34.33
C GLU A 113 -5.93 3.62 34.37
N ARG A 114 -5.14 2.93 35.21
CA ARG A 114 -5.41 1.61 35.81
C ARG A 114 -5.49 0.41 34.82
N PRO A 115 -5.65 -0.83 35.32
CA PRO A 115 -5.91 -2.00 34.48
C PRO A 115 -7.25 -1.84 33.73
N GLY A 116 -7.22 -1.89 32.40
CA GLY A 116 -8.36 -1.47 31.59
C GLY A 116 -8.13 -1.60 30.09
N TRP A 117 -9.21 -1.34 29.34
CA TRP A 117 -9.24 -1.35 27.89
C TRP A 117 -8.91 0.05 27.32
N ASP A 118 -7.95 0.10 26.41
CA ASP A 118 -7.56 1.28 25.64
C ASP A 118 -7.77 0.96 24.14
N ASP A 119 -8.79 1.59 23.56
CA ASP A 119 -9.15 1.57 22.14
C ASP A 119 -9.09 2.99 21.56
N SER A 120 -8.04 3.75 21.90
CA SER A 120 -7.83 5.08 21.34
C SER A 120 -7.77 5.02 19.80
N PRO A 121 -8.40 5.97 19.08
CA PRO A 121 -8.42 5.96 17.61
C PRO A 121 -7.02 6.10 17.00
N ASP A 122 -6.09 6.72 17.73
CA ASP A 122 -4.70 6.93 17.34
C ASP A 122 -3.83 5.66 17.39
N TYR A 123 -4.36 4.53 17.92
CA TYR A 123 -3.64 3.26 17.98
C TYR A 123 -4.15 2.24 16.95
N THR A 124 -3.19 1.60 16.28
CA THR A 124 -3.40 0.48 15.33
C THR A 124 -3.76 -0.86 16.02
N GLU A 125 -3.69 -0.93 17.36
CA GLU A 125 -3.99 -2.10 18.17
C GLU A 125 -4.82 -1.71 19.40
N ILE A 126 -5.86 -2.49 19.71
CA ILE A 126 -6.60 -2.40 20.98
C ILE A 126 -5.74 -3.01 22.08
N ARG A 127 -5.72 -2.38 23.26
CA ARG A 127 -4.86 -2.75 24.38
C ARG A 127 -5.69 -3.11 25.60
N TYR A 128 -5.37 -4.22 26.26
CA TYR A 128 -5.89 -4.54 27.58
C TYR A 128 -4.74 -4.54 28.58
N ARG A 129 -4.69 -3.55 29.47
CA ARG A 129 -3.63 -3.37 30.45
C ARG A 129 -3.95 -4.12 31.73
N ILE A 130 -2.96 -4.85 32.25
CA ILE A 130 -3.10 -5.67 33.47
C ILE A 130 -2.23 -5.07 34.59
N ARG A 131 -1.05 -4.54 34.26
CA ARG A 131 -0.15 -3.81 35.17
C ARG A 131 0.44 -2.59 34.47
N ASP A 132 0.93 -1.63 35.26
CA ASP A 132 1.45 -0.39 34.72
C ASP A 132 2.91 -0.54 34.25
N PRO A 133 3.32 0.10 33.13
CA PRO A 133 4.67 -0.11 32.57
C PRO A 133 5.79 0.33 33.52
N GLU A 134 5.49 1.24 34.45
CA GLU A 134 6.46 1.80 35.39
C GLU A 134 6.89 0.82 36.49
N ASP A 135 6.13 -0.25 36.73
CA ASP A 135 6.51 -1.31 37.68
C ASP A 135 7.67 -2.18 37.16
N PHE A 136 7.97 -2.08 35.86
CA PHE A 136 8.91 -2.94 35.13
C PHE A 136 10.25 -2.26 34.85
N GLU A 137 11.28 -3.07 34.59
CA GLU A 137 12.56 -2.58 34.07
C GLU A 137 12.39 -2.13 32.59
N PRO A 138 12.84 -0.90 32.21
CA PRO A 138 12.58 -0.34 30.87
C PRO A 138 12.97 -1.24 29.69
N ASP A 139 14.12 -1.91 29.77
CA ASP A 139 14.67 -2.75 28.69
C ASP A 139 14.23 -4.23 28.79
N SER A 140 13.25 -4.55 29.64
CA SER A 140 12.84 -5.94 29.90
C SER A 140 11.66 -6.43 29.06
N PHE A 141 10.94 -5.53 28.37
CA PHE A 141 9.72 -5.87 27.67
C PHE A 141 9.94 -6.78 26.46
N ARG A 142 9.11 -7.81 26.33
CA ARG A 142 9.04 -8.72 25.18
C ARG A 142 7.61 -8.88 24.71
N ARG A 143 7.41 -8.80 23.39
CA ARG A 143 6.14 -9.10 22.70
C ARG A 143 6.12 -10.58 22.34
N ILE A 144 5.15 -11.31 22.87
CA ILE A 144 5.00 -12.76 22.71
C ILE A 144 3.69 -13.03 21.95
N PRO A 145 3.70 -13.72 20.79
CA PRO A 145 2.47 -14.09 20.10
C PRO A 145 1.75 -15.21 20.88
N ILE A 146 0.53 -14.94 21.33
CA ILE A 146 -0.35 -15.93 21.99
C ILE A 146 -1.14 -16.72 20.94
N LYS A 147 -1.66 -16.02 19.92
CA LYS A 147 -2.27 -16.64 18.74
C LYS A 147 -1.52 -16.19 17.49
N LYS A 148 -0.90 -17.15 16.79
CA LYS A 148 -0.03 -16.92 15.61
C LYS A 148 -0.83 -16.80 14.30
N SER A 149 -1.95 -17.51 14.20
CA SER A 149 -2.92 -17.40 13.12
C SER A 149 -3.78 -16.13 13.24
N LYS A 150 -4.33 -15.63 12.11
CA LYS A 150 -5.29 -14.52 12.16
C LYS A 150 -6.65 -15.01 12.71
N PRO A 151 -7.37 -14.21 13.52
CA PRO A 151 -6.96 -12.91 14.06
C PRO A 151 -5.95 -13.07 15.21
N ARG A 152 -4.80 -12.38 15.12
CA ARG A 152 -3.65 -12.61 16.01
C ARG A 152 -3.83 -11.92 17.36
N VAL A 153 -3.25 -12.49 18.41
CA VAL A 153 -3.22 -11.89 19.76
C VAL A 153 -1.80 -11.93 20.29
N PHE A 154 -1.34 -10.83 20.90
CA PHE A 154 0.00 -10.74 21.50
C PHE A 154 -0.09 -10.37 22.98
N ALA A 155 0.79 -10.97 23.78
CA ALA A 155 1.09 -10.56 25.14
C ALA A 155 2.34 -9.67 25.14
N VAL A 156 2.36 -8.67 26.02
CA VAL A 156 3.55 -7.92 26.39
C VAL A 156 3.88 -8.29 27.83
N ALA A 157 5.03 -8.91 28.04
CA ALA A 157 5.55 -9.28 29.35
C ALA A 157 6.89 -8.58 29.61
N GLY A 158 7.23 -8.32 30.87
CA GLY A 158 8.50 -7.72 31.28
C GLY A 158 8.97 -8.24 32.63
N ARG A 159 10.16 -7.83 33.09
CA ARG A 159 10.64 -8.10 34.46
C ARG A 159 10.24 -6.93 35.36
N LEU A 160 9.66 -7.24 36.52
CA LEU A 160 9.35 -6.23 37.55
C LEU A 160 10.64 -5.76 38.21
N LYS A 161 10.67 -4.51 38.67
CA LYS A 161 11.83 -3.93 39.37
C LYS A 161 12.17 -4.75 40.63
N GLY A 162 13.27 -5.50 40.57
CA GLY A 162 13.74 -6.37 41.65
C GLY A 162 13.42 -7.87 41.48
N GLU A 163 12.64 -8.25 40.47
CA GLU A 163 12.35 -9.65 40.15
C GLU A 163 13.14 -10.15 38.94
N LYS A 164 13.43 -11.46 38.90
CA LYS A 164 14.10 -12.11 37.76
C LYS A 164 13.11 -12.74 36.77
N THR A 165 11.84 -12.84 37.14
CA THR A 165 10.76 -13.50 36.41
C THR A 165 10.05 -12.53 35.46
N MET A 166 9.70 -13.04 34.27
CA MET A 166 8.85 -12.29 33.33
C MET A 166 7.38 -12.39 33.79
N THR A 167 6.72 -11.25 33.97
CA THR A 167 5.29 -11.17 34.31
C THR A 167 4.53 -10.42 33.23
N LEU A 168 3.25 -10.75 33.07
CA LEU A 168 2.39 -10.15 32.05
C LEU A 168 2.04 -8.70 32.40
N GLN A 169 2.27 -7.79 31.45
CA GLN A 169 1.97 -6.36 31.59
C GLN A 169 0.67 -5.98 30.86
N SER A 170 0.48 -6.47 29.63
CA SER A 170 -0.75 -6.22 28.86
C SER A 170 -0.96 -7.16 27.67
N LEU A 171 -2.18 -7.21 27.14
CA LEU A 171 -2.52 -7.85 25.86
C LEU A 171 -2.67 -6.80 24.73
N ARG A 172 -2.52 -7.25 23.48
CA ARG A 172 -2.60 -6.47 22.25
C ARG A 172 -3.39 -7.21 21.17
N PHE A 173 -4.37 -6.53 20.59
CA PHE A 173 -5.27 -7.03 19.56
C PHE A 173 -5.20 -6.10 18.33
N PRO A 174 -4.53 -6.48 17.22
CA PRO A 174 -4.35 -5.58 16.07
C PRO A 174 -5.66 -5.30 15.32
N LYS A 175 -6.04 -4.02 15.18
CA LYS A 175 -7.28 -3.62 14.48
C LYS A 175 -7.28 -4.10 13.02
N GLY A 176 -6.13 -4.07 12.36
CA GLY A 176 -5.92 -4.56 10.99
C GLY A 176 -6.09 -6.08 10.79
N ASP A 177 -6.24 -6.88 11.86
CA ASP A 177 -6.62 -8.29 11.77
C ASP A 177 -8.13 -8.53 12.03
N GLY A 178 -8.95 -7.47 12.08
CA GLY A 178 -10.41 -7.55 12.22
C GLY A 178 -10.95 -7.55 13.67
N TRP A 179 -10.08 -7.19 14.63
CA TRP A 179 -10.44 -7.02 16.04
C TRP A 179 -11.22 -5.72 16.27
N THR A 180 -12.36 -5.84 16.95
CA THR A 180 -13.13 -4.73 17.54
C THR A 180 -13.10 -4.85 19.07
N LEU A 181 -13.42 -3.77 19.78
CA LEU A 181 -13.40 -3.74 21.25
C LEU A 181 -14.22 -4.87 21.87
N ASP A 182 -15.42 -5.15 21.34
CA ASP A 182 -16.32 -6.15 21.90
C ASP A 182 -15.89 -7.58 21.58
N LYS A 183 -15.30 -7.81 20.40
CA LYS A 183 -14.63 -9.08 20.09
C LYS A 183 -13.44 -9.33 21.02
N ALA A 184 -12.66 -8.30 21.32
CA ALA A 184 -11.49 -8.41 22.20
C ALA A 184 -11.91 -8.66 23.67
N LYS A 185 -12.95 -7.96 24.17
CA LYS A 185 -13.55 -8.23 25.48
C LYS A 185 -14.02 -9.67 25.61
N LYS A 186 -14.85 -10.12 24.65
CA LYS A 186 -15.37 -11.49 24.63
C LYS A 186 -14.24 -12.53 24.60
N TRP A 187 -13.20 -12.32 23.79
CA TRP A 187 -12.05 -13.23 23.75
C TRP A 187 -11.30 -13.32 25.09
N VAL A 188 -11.19 -12.22 25.84
CA VAL A 188 -10.58 -12.21 27.19
C VAL A 188 -11.48 -12.90 28.23
N GLU A 189 -12.80 -12.76 28.12
CA GLU A 189 -13.79 -13.49 28.94
C GLU A 189 -13.78 -14.99 28.65
N ASP A 190 -13.62 -15.39 27.39
CA ASP A 190 -13.50 -16.78 26.94
C ASP A 190 -12.16 -17.43 27.35
N HIS A 191 -11.12 -16.64 27.67
CA HIS A 191 -9.76 -17.12 28.01
C HIS A 191 -9.25 -16.58 29.37
N PRO A 192 -9.97 -16.82 30.49
CA PRO A 192 -9.59 -16.28 31.80
C PRO A 192 -8.26 -16.83 32.32
N ASP A 193 -7.88 -18.02 31.86
CA ASP A 193 -6.62 -18.69 32.20
C ASP A 193 -5.40 -17.90 31.70
N ILE A 194 -5.48 -17.27 30.53
CA ILE A 194 -4.33 -16.53 29.94
C ILE A 194 -4.01 -15.27 30.76
N VAL A 195 -5.04 -14.63 31.33
CA VAL A 195 -4.89 -13.45 32.20
C VAL A 195 -4.35 -13.84 33.57
N LYS A 196 -4.64 -15.05 34.06
CA LYS A 196 -4.24 -15.54 35.39
C LYS A 196 -2.91 -16.32 35.41
N ALA A 197 -2.54 -17.02 34.34
CA ALA A 197 -1.47 -18.02 34.37
C ALA A 197 -0.04 -17.45 34.42
N ILE A 198 0.21 -16.25 33.86
CA ILE A 198 1.56 -15.70 33.67
C ILE A 198 2.01 -14.92 34.92
N GLY A 199 1.95 -15.61 36.06
CA GLY A 199 2.15 -15.06 37.40
C GLY A 199 2.43 -16.09 38.50
N ALA A 200 2.86 -17.31 38.13
CA ALA A 200 3.44 -18.30 39.05
C ALA A 200 4.27 -19.36 38.32
N GLU A 201 3.80 -19.85 37.16
CA GLU A 201 4.46 -20.91 36.38
C GLU A 201 4.57 -20.59 34.87
N MET A 202 5.19 -21.49 34.11
CA MET A 202 5.94 -21.22 32.88
C MET A 202 5.11 -20.82 31.63
N LEU A 203 5.77 -20.08 30.74
CA LEU A 203 5.16 -19.36 29.60
C LEU A 203 5.08 -20.17 28.29
N GLU A 204 5.36 -21.48 28.30
CA GLU A 204 5.39 -22.31 27.08
C GLU A 204 4.08 -23.08 26.86
N ASP A 205 3.51 -23.71 27.90
CA ASP A 205 2.30 -24.55 27.81
C ASP A 205 1.02 -23.78 27.45
N VAL A 206 0.94 -22.49 27.77
CA VAL A 206 -0.26 -21.66 27.52
C VAL A 206 -0.46 -21.41 26.01
N SER A 207 0.62 -21.39 25.23
CA SER A 207 0.55 -21.13 23.78
C SER A 207 -0.11 -22.28 23.01
N ALA A 208 0.07 -23.52 23.44
CA ALA A 208 -0.49 -24.71 22.79
C ALA A 208 -2.02 -24.83 22.98
N LYS A 209 -2.57 -24.34 24.10
CA LYS A 209 -4.03 -24.34 24.36
C LYS A 209 -4.80 -23.25 23.60
N ALA A 210 -4.15 -22.13 23.29
CA ALA A 210 -4.80 -21.01 22.58
C ALA A 210 -4.94 -21.24 21.07
N GLU A 211 -4.22 -22.20 20.50
CA GLU A 211 -4.23 -22.51 19.07
C GLU A 211 -5.36 -23.49 18.68
N SER A 212 -5.97 -24.18 19.64
CA SER A 212 -7.04 -25.17 19.44
C SER A 212 -8.48 -24.63 19.59
N ALA A 213 -8.68 -23.33 19.78
CA ALA A 213 -9.99 -22.71 19.96
C ALA A 213 -10.39 -21.83 18.75
N GLU A 214 -11.32 -22.34 17.94
CA GLU A 214 -11.97 -21.58 16.86
C GLU A 214 -13.26 -20.91 17.34
N PRO A 215 -13.53 -19.65 16.97
CA PRO A 215 -14.84 -19.04 17.15
C PRO A 215 -15.80 -19.56 16.07
N SER A 216 -16.70 -20.46 16.43
CA SER A 216 -17.55 -21.20 15.49
C SER A 216 -18.81 -20.45 15.03
N GLY A 217 -19.03 -20.50 13.71
CA GLY A 217 -20.26 -20.23 12.97
C GLY A 217 -19.98 -20.55 11.50
N GLU A 218 -20.79 -21.28 10.74
CA GLU A 218 -22.19 -21.70 10.94
C GLU A 218 -22.54 -22.96 10.10
N SER A 219 -23.48 -23.79 10.58
CA SER A 219 -24.24 -24.86 9.87
C SER A 219 -23.52 -26.07 9.22
N ALA A 220 -23.86 -27.28 9.71
CA ALA A 220 -24.43 -28.39 8.92
C ALA A 220 -24.71 -29.64 9.80
N ASP A 221 -25.71 -30.45 9.42
CA ASP A 221 -26.15 -31.68 10.11
C ASP A 221 -25.06 -32.75 10.34
N THR A 222 -25.08 -33.44 11.48
CA THR A 222 -25.52 -34.87 11.57
C THR A 222 -25.60 -35.40 13.01
N ARG A 223 -26.29 -36.54 13.17
CA ARG A 223 -26.77 -37.14 14.45
C ARG A 223 -25.71 -37.94 15.22
N SER A 224 -26.04 -38.20 16.51
CA SER A 224 -25.57 -39.34 17.33
C SER A 224 -24.14 -39.20 17.90
N THR A 225 -23.81 -39.53 19.15
CA THR A 225 -24.56 -40.16 20.25
C THR A 225 -23.88 -39.85 21.60
N GLY A 226 -24.68 -39.53 22.63
CA GLY A 226 -24.62 -40.23 23.92
C GLY A 226 -23.51 -39.92 24.96
N THR A 227 -23.99 -39.65 26.18
CA THR A 227 -23.31 -39.81 27.49
C THR A 227 -22.26 -38.77 27.93
N VAL A 228 -22.70 -37.88 28.82
CA VAL A 228 -21.87 -37.17 29.81
C VAL A 228 -22.20 -37.74 31.20
N PRO A 229 -21.22 -37.97 32.08
CA PRO A 229 -21.42 -37.99 33.52
C PRO A 229 -20.96 -36.67 34.17
N GLU A 230 -21.66 -36.30 35.25
CA GLU A 230 -21.62 -35.00 35.92
C GLU A 230 -20.39 -34.82 36.84
N ALA A 231 -20.03 -33.57 37.20
CA ALA A 231 -20.37 -33.00 38.51
C ALA A 231 -19.56 -31.75 38.93
N LYS A 232 -20.27 -30.62 39.18
CA LYS A 232 -20.05 -29.59 40.24
C LYS A 232 -18.70 -28.81 40.19
N THR A 233 -18.54 -27.53 40.55
CA THR A 233 -19.28 -26.49 41.32
C THR A 233 -19.08 -25.12 40.60
N ASP A 234 -19.78 -24.00 40.86
CA ASP A 234 -21.00 -23.68 41.63
C ASP A 234 -21.62 -22.36 41.07
N THR A 235 -22.61 -21.77 41.75
CA THR A 235 -23.44 -20.65 41.28
C THR A 235 -22.78 -19.26 41.24
N ALA A 236 -22.97 -18.54 40.12
CA ALA A 236 -22.90 -17.09 40.03
C ALA A 236 -24.31 -16.50 39.74
N GLU A 237 -24.53 -15.24 40.12
CA GLU A 237 -25.87 -14.65 40.25
C GLU A 237 -26.56 -14.35 38.90
N SER A 238 -27.87 -14.66 38.82
CA SER A 238 -28.66 -14.48 37.59
C SER A 238 -29.11 -13.03 37.39
N LYS A 239 -28.73 -12.42 36.25
CA LYS A 239 -29.45 -11.25 35.72
C LYS A 239 -30.89 -11.64 35.33
N ASN A 240 -31.82 -10.71 35.51
CA ASN A 240 -33.25 -11.00 35.41
C ASN A 240 -33.70 -11.29 33.96
N VAL A 241 -34.28 -12.47 33.74
CA VAL A 241 -34.87 -12.92 32.47
C VAL A 241 -35.75 -11.89 31.73
N PRO A 242 -36.57 -11.02 32.38
CA PRO A 242 -37.33 -9.99 31.65
C PRO A 242 -36.49 -8.90 30.97
N GLU A 243 -35.30 -8.54 31.48
CA GLU A 243 -34.48 -7.46 30.89
C GLU A 243 -33.87 -7.91 29.54
N LEU A 244 -33.29 -9.11 29.51
CA LEU A 244 -32.75 -9.73 28.30
C LEU A 244 -33.79 -9.88 27.18
N LYS A 245 -35.07 -10.06 27.52
CA LYS A 245 -36.15 -10.11 26.52
C LYS A 245 -36.45 -8.75 25.91
N GLN A 246 -36.29 -7.66 26.66
CA GLN A 246 -36.49 -6.31 26.15
C GLN A 246 -35.32 -5.86 25.26
N GLU A 247 -34.08 -6.25 25.57
CA GLU A 247 -32.94 -6.03 24.67
C GLU A 247 -33.12 -6.76 23.34
N ILE A 248 -33.48 -8.05 23.34
CA ILE A 248 -33.71 -8.81 22.11
C ILE A 248 -34.85 -8.20 21.25
N GLU A 249 -35.96 -7.80 21.87
CA GLU A 249 -37.09 -7.16 21.14
C GLU A 249 -36.71 -5.76 20.59
N MET A 250 -35.73 -5.09 21.17
CA MET A 250 -35.18 -3.83 20.64
C MET A 250 -34.25 -4.10 19.44
N GLU A 251 -33.34 -5.07 19.55
CA GLU A 251 -32.43 -5.48 18.46
C GLU A 251 -33.20 -5.98 17.22
N GLU A 252 -34.25 -6.80 17.40
CA GLU A 252 -35.12 -7.25 16.30
C GLU A 252 -35.76 -6.07 15.54
N LYS A 253 -36.20 -5.03 16.25
CA LYS A 253 -36.78 -3.81 15.66
C LYS A 253 -35.75 -2.89 15.00
N GLU A 254 -34.48 -2.95 15.40
CA GLU A 254 -33.40 -2.26 14.68
C GLU A 254 -33.02 -3.00 13.39
N MET A 255 -32.98 -4.34 13.44
CA MET A 255 -32.77 -5.18 12.26
C MET A 255 -33.86 -5.00 11.19
N GLU A 256 -35.13 -4.91 11.59
CA GLU A 256 -36.25 -4.66 10.66
C GLU A 256 -36.11 -3.29 9.94
N LYS A 257 -35.72 -2.23 10.68
CA LYS A 257 -35.43 -0.91 10.10
C LYS A 257 -34.20 -0.88 9.19
N LEU A 258 -33.22 -1.77 9.41
CA LEU A 258 -32.06 -1.90 8.54
C LEU A 258 -32.43 -2.61 7.23
N LEU A 259 -33.28 -3.63 7.29
CA LEU A 259 -33.81 -4.31 6.11
C LEU A 259 -34.64 -3.36 5.22
N GLU A 260 -35.50 -2.52 5.80
CA GLU A 260 -36.28 -1.52 5.05
C GLU A 260 -35.38 -0.50 4.33
N LYS A 261 -34.27 -0.08 4.95
CA LYS A 261 -33.27 0.79 4.30
C LYS A 261 -32.54 0.10 3.16
N ILE A 262 -32.25 -1.19 3.27
CA ILE A 262 -31.59 -1.98 2.21
C ILE A 262 -32.51 -2.12 0.98
N ASP A 263 -33.81 -2.32 1.19
CA ASP A 263 -34.79 -2.36 0.10
C ASP A 263 -34.91 -1.00 -0.61
N GLN A 264 -34.98 0.10 0.14
CA GLN A 264 -34.97 1.47 -0.42
C GLN A 264 -33.70 1.77 -1.24
N ILE A 265 -32.53 1.33 -0.78
CA ILE A 265 -31.27 1.46 -1.52
C ILE A 265 -31.31 0.65 -2.82
N SER A 266 -31.85 -0.57 -2.76
CA SER A 266 -31.97 -1.47 -3.92
C SER A 266 -32.91 -0.89 -4.99
N GLY A 267 -34.06 -0.35 -4.59
CA GLY A 267 -34.99 0.33 -5.51
C GLY A 267 -34.39 1.57 -6.18
N ASN A 268 -33.57 2.35 -5.45
CA ASN A 268 -32.83 3.48 -6.02
C ASN A 268 -31.76 3.03 -7.03
N PHE A 269 -31.14 1.87 -6.82
CA PHE A 269 -30.16 1.30 -7.74
C PHE A 269 -30.82 0.90 -9.08
N THR A 270 -32.00 0.27 -9.05
CA THR A 270 -32.76 -0.05 -10.27
C THR A 270 -33.08 1.20 -11.09
N GLN A 271 -33.53 2.28 -10.44
CA GLN A 271 -33.79 3.57 -11.12
C GLN A 271 -32.54 4.22 -11.72
N LEU A 272 -31.35 3.95 -11.17
CA LEU A 272 -30.08 4.41 -11.74
C LEU A 272 -29.71 3.59 -12.98
N VAL A 273 -29.92 2.27 -12.96
CA VAL A 273 -29.70 1.40 -14.12
C VAL A 273 -30.60 1.80 -15.30
N ASP A 274 -31.89 2.08 -15.06
CA ASP A 274 -32.81 2.55 -16.10
C ASP A 274 -32.37 3.89 -16.70
N LYS A 275 -31.87 4.83 -15.87
CA LYS A 275 -31.33 6.11 -16.34
C LYS A 275 -30.05 5.95 -17.14
N ILE A 276 -29.18 5.00 -16.81
CA ILE A 276 -27.97 4.69 -17.58
C ILE A 276 -28.37 4.17 -18.96
N ALA A 277 -29.31 3.24 -19.06
CA ALA A 277 -29.82 2.73 -20.34
C ALA A 277 -30.50 3.82 -21.20
N GLU A 278 -31.11 4.84 -20.57
CA GLU A 278 -31.65 6.01 -21.30
C GLU A 278 -30.55 6.98 -21.77
N ILE A 279 -29.42 7.06 -21.05
CA ILE A 279 -28.25 7.85 -21.44
C ILE A 279 -27.52 7.20 -22.61
N GLU A 280 -27.31 5.88 -22.60
CA GLU A 280 -26.68 5.13 -23.70
C GLU A 280 -27.40 5.39 -25.04
N LYS A 281 -28.73 5.26 -25.06
CA LYS A 281 -29.57 5.58 -26.24
C LYS A 281 -29.42 7.02 -26.73
N LYS A 282 -29.12 7.97 -25.84
CA LYS A 282 -28.87 9.37 -26.19
C LYS A 282 -27.45 9.59 -26.73
N VAL A 283 -26.46 8.80 -26.30
CA VAL A 283 -25.09 8.82 -26.83
C VAL A 283 -25.05 8.30 -28.28
N ASP A 284 -25.70 7.16 -28.56
CA ASP A 284 -25.80 6.59 -29.92
C ASP A 284 -26.46 7.57 -30.91
N ALA A 285 -27.51 8.26 -30.44
CA ALA A 285 -28.21 9.30 -31.22
C ALA A 285 -27.36 10.55 -31.48
N VAL A 286 -26.33 10.80 -30.67
CA VAL A 286 -25.36 11.90 -30.88
C VAL A 286 -24.24 11.45 -31.82
N GLN A 287 -23.67 10.26 -31.65
CA GLN A 287 -22.63 9.72 -32.55
C GLN A 287 -23.13 9.64 -34.01
N SER A 288 -24.30 9.04 -34.23
CA SER A 288 -24.93 8.96 -35.56
C SER A 288 -25.31 10.32 -36.18
N ARG A 289 -25.36 11.39 -35.37
CA ARG A 289 -25.53 12.78 -35.83
C ARG A 289 -24.19 13.46 -36.14
N GLN A 290 -23.13 13.08 -35.42
CA GLN A 290 -21.76 13.56 -35.60
C GLN A 290 -21.12 12.97 -36.87
N GLU A 291 -21.39 11.70 -37.19
CA GLU A 291 -20.98 11.06 -38.45
C GLU A 291 -21.57 11.76 -39.70
N ARG A 292 -22.78 12.32 -39.61
CA ARG A 292 -23.39 13.08 -40.71
C ARG A 292 -22.79 14.47 -40.94
N LEU A 293 -21.93 14.95 -40.04
CA LEU A 293 -21.28 16.26 -40.13
C LEU A 293 -19.85 16.20 -40.70
N VAL A 294 -19.26 15.01 -40.82
CA VAL A 294 -17.90 14.82 -41.35
C VAL A 294 -17.95 14.29 -42.79
N GLY A 295 -17.95 15.22 -43.75
CA GLY A 295 -17.73 14.90 -45.17
C GLY A 295 -16.24 14.67 -45.50
N PRO A 296 -15.90 14.04 -46.64
CA PRO A 296 -14.51 13.71 -46.98
C PRO A 296 -13.67 14.95 -47.33
N PRO A 297 -12.34 14.91 -47.13
CA PRO A 297 -11.44 16.01 -47.49
C PRO A 297 -11.24 16.11 -49.01
N ASP A 298 -11.17 17.35 -49.49
CA ASP A 298 -11.09 17.69 -50.92
C ASP A 298 -9.64 17.78 -51.44
N GLY A 299 -9.42 17.65 -52.75
CA GLY A 299 -8.08 17.66 -53.32
C GLY A 299 -7.94 17.60 -54.85
N GLY A 300 -7.99 18.76 -55.51
CA GLY A 300 -7.02 19.06 -56.59
C GLY A 300 -7.52 19.58 -57.96
N ALA A 301 -7.18 20.85 -58.23
CA ALA A 301 -6.83 21.47 -59.52
C ALA A 301 -7.89 22.20 -60.39
N ASP A 302 -7.59 23.49 -60.59
CA ASP A 302 -8.28 24.56 -61.35
C ASP A 302 -8.57 24.33 -62.85
N SER A 303 -9.65 24.94 -63.37
CA SER A 303 -9.54 26.30 -64.00
C SER A 303 -10.81 26.83 -64.70
N ALA A 304 -11.09 28.13 -64.45
CA ALA A 304 -11.84 29.12 -65.25
C ALA A 304 -13.34 28.89 -65.64
N GLU A 305 -14.20 29.83 -65.24
CA GLU A 305 -15.64 29.90 -65.58
C GLU A 305 -15.93 30.32 -67.05
N PRO A 306 -17.17 30.12 -67.57
CA PRO A 306 -18.19 31.16 -67.36
C PRO A 306 -19.68 30.71 -67.25
N LYS A 307 -20.41 31.46 -66.40
CA LYS A 307 -21.84 31.83 -66.51
C LYS A 307 -22.92 30.72 -66.43
N ASN A 308 -23.39 30.54 -65.19
CA ASN A 308 -24.80 30.44 -64.78
C ASN A 308 -25.82 29.84 -65.78
N ARG A 309 -26.02 28.53 -65.65
CA ARG A 309 -27.34 27.89 -65.82
C ARG A 309 -27.55 26.94 -64.65
N GLU A 310 -28.60 27.16 -63.87
CA GLU A 310 -29.03 26.23 -62.82
C GLU A 310 -29.22 24.83 -63.39
N PHE A 311 -28.29 23.92 -63.10
CA PHE A 311 -28.43 22.52 -63.45
C PHE A 311 -29.39 21.89 -62.44
N LYS A 312 -30.71 22.02 -62.68
CA LYS A 312 -31.72 21.31 -61.89
C LYS A 312 -31.33 19.83 -61.86
N PRO A 313 -31.09 19.21 -60.68
CA PRO A 313 -30.78 17.79 -60.64
C PRO A 313 -31.97 17.06 -61.26
N ARG A 314 -31.68 16.21 -62.25
CA ARG A 314 -32.66 15.27 -62.79
C ARG A 314 -33.13 14.41 -61.63
N ARG A 315 -34.27 14.76 -61.02
CA ARG A 315 -35.07 13.80 -60.24
C ARG A 315 -35.33 12.66 -61.21
N LYS A 316 -34.59 11.55 -61.07
CA LYS A 316 -35.10 10.26 -61.52
C LYS A 316 -36.43 10.14 -60.78
N SER A 317 -37.52 10.16 -61.54
CA SER A 317 -38.85 9.97 -61.00
C SER A 317 -38.83 8.74 -60.13
N GLN A 318 -39.06 8.93 -58.84
CA GLN A 318 -39.43 7.86 -57.94
C GLN A 318 -40.61 7.18 -58.63
N ALA A 319 -40.41 5.92 -59.07
CA ALA A 319 -41.49 5.19 -59.71
C ALA A 319 -42.64 5.14 -58.71
N GLU A 320 -43.80 5.66 -59.10
CA GLU A 320 -44.98 5.64 -58.24
C GLU A 320 -45.23 4.18 -57.86
N MET A 321 -45.26 3.89 -56.57
CA MET A 321 -45.58 2.54 -56.11
C MET A 321 -47.01 2.23 -56.59
N PRO A 322 -47.23 1.14 -57.34
CA PRO A 322 -48.59 0.68 -57.58
C PRO A 322 -49.26 0.42 -56.22
N PRO A 323 -50.59 0.65 -56.09
CA PRO A 323 -51.29 0.51 -54.83
C PRO A 323 -51.07 -0.89 -54.21
N GLU A 324 -51.09 -0.96 -52.88
CA GLU A 324 -50.89 -2.19 -52.10
C GLU A 324 -52.05 -3.18 -52.32
N ASP A 325 -52.01 -3.90 -53.45
CA ASP A 325 -52.89 -5.03 -53.76
C ASP A 325 -52.37 -6.29 -53.05
N GLU A 326 -53.26 -7.15 -52.56
CA GLU A 326 -52.84 -8.40 -51.90
C GLU A 326 -52.10 -9.33 -52.88
N PHE A 327 -50.91 -9.79 -52.49
CA PHE A 327 -50.00 -10.56 -53.35
C PHE A 327 -50.63 -11.87 -53.83
N SER A 328 -50.85 -12.01 -55.15
CA SER A 328 -51.56 -13.16 -55.71
C SER A 328 -50.64 -14.13 -56.45
N PHE A 329 -50.45 -15.32 -55.87
CA PHE A 329 -49.72 -16.42 -56.52
C PHE A 329 -50.32 -16.81 -57.89
N VAL A 330 -51.63 -16.64 -58.08
CA VAL A 330 -52.31 -16.93 -59.35
C VAL A 330 -51.94 -15.91 -60.43
N ARG A 331 -51.90 -14.61 -60.10
CA ARG A 331 -51.47 -13.55 -61.03
C ARG A 331 -49.99 -13.71 -61.41
N LEU A 332 -49.14 -14.00 -60.43
CA LEU A 332 -47.71 -14.26 -60.66
C LEU A 332 -47.48 -15.46 -61.60
N ALA A 333 -48.16 -16.59 -61.37
CA ALA A 333 -48.05 -17.78 -62.21
C ALA A 333 -48.53 -17.52 -63.65
N LEU A 334 -49.62 -16.76 -63.82
CA LEU A 334 -50.15 -16.39 -65.13
C LEU A 334 -49.18 -15.47 -65.90
N ALA A 335 -48.58 -14.48 -65.22
CA ALA A 335 -47.60 -13.56 -65.80
C ALA A 335 -46.29 -14.27 -66.21
N LEU A 336 -45.81 -15.23 -65.41
CA LEU A 336 -44.66 -16.08 -65.76
C LEU A 336 -44.93 -16.94 -67.01
N ASN A 337 -46.13 -17.54 -67.11
CA ASN A 337 -46.49 -18.40 -68.24
C ASN A 337 -46.72 -17.61 -69.54
N ASN A 338 -47.44 -16.49 -69.46
CA ASN A 338 -47.82 -15.69 -70.63
C ASN A 338 -46.78 -14.61 -71.00
N ARG A 339 -45.76 -14.40 -70.14
CA ARG A 339 -44.72 -13.34 -70.24
C ARG A 339 -45.23 -11.89 -70.26
N ASP A 340 -46.53 -11.67 -70.06
CA ASP A 340 -47.13 -10.34 -69.99
C ASP A 340 -47.34 -9.94 -68.52
N TRP A 341 -46.64 -8.88 -68.10
CA TRP A 341 -46.53 -8.48 -66.69
C TRP A 341 -47.49 -7.34 -66.31
N LYS A 342 -48.26 -6.80 -67.27
CA LYS A 342 -49.18 -5.65 -67.06
C LYS A 342 -50.27 -5.87 -66.01
N LEU A 343 -50.58 -7.13 -65.69
CA LEU A 343 -51.59 -7.51 -64.69
C LEU A 343 -50.95 -8.01 -63.37
N ALA A 344 -49.62 -7.96 -63.28
CA ALA A 344 -48.83 -8.44 -62.14
C ALA A 344 -47.63 -7.50 -61.85
N GLU A 345 -47.83 -6.19 -62.03
CA GLU A 345 -46.77 -5.19 -61.86
C GLU A 345 -46.31 -5.09 -60.39
N TYR A 346 -47.23 -5.30 -59.45
CA TYR A 346 -46.96 -5.35 -58.01
C TYR A 346 -46.12 -6.59 -57.63
N GLU A 347 -46.49 -7.78 -58.10
CA GLU A 347 -45.73 -9.01 -57.82
C GLU A 347 -44.32 -8.97 -58.44
N LYS A 348 -44.17 -8.38 -59.64
CA LYS A 348 -42.86 -8.13 -60.25
C LYS A 348 -42.02 -7.18 -59.41
N TYR A 349 -42.59 -6.06 -58.98
CA TYR A 349 -41.92 -5.08 -58.12
C TYR A 349 -41.49 -5.71 -56.78
N ALA A 350 -42.36 -6.49 -56.14
CA ALA A 350 -42.08 -7.19 -54.89
C ALA A 350 -40.92 -8.21 -55.01
N ILE A 351 -40.86 -8.97 -56.11
CA ILE A 351 -39.75 -9.91 -56.36
C ILE A 351 -38.44 -9.15 -56.63
N GLU A 352 -38.48 -8.06 -57.40
CA GLU A 352 -37.30 -7.24 -57.65
C GLU A 352 -36.78 -6.55 -56.37
N GLU A 353 -37.66 -6.01 -55.53
CA GLU A 353 -37.32 -5.40 -54.23
C GLU A 353 -36.74 -6.42 -53.24
N THR A 354 -37.37 -7.57 -53.10
CA THR A 354 -36.88 -8.63 -52.19
C THR A 354 -35.58 -9.26 -52.68
N SER A 355 -35.32 -9.31 -53.99
CA SER A 355 -34.04 -9.72 -54.55
C SER A 355 -32.94 -8.67 -54.33
N LYS A 356 -33.24 -7.38 -54.54
CA LYS A 356 -32.29 -6.26 -54.32
C LYS A 356 -31.92 -6.06 -52.85
N LYS A 357 -32.76 -6.49 -51.89
CA LYS A 357 -32.54 -6.36 -50.44
C LYS A 357 -31.84 -7.55 -49.77
N ARG A 358 -31.47 -8.61 -50.50
CA ARG A 358 -30.73 -9.78 -49.97
C ARG A 358 -29.23 -9.68 -50.17
N THR A 359 -28.62 -8.60 -49.69
CA THR A 359 -27.16 -8.47 -49.64
C THR A 359 -26.63 -9.13 -48.36
N LEU A 360 -25.69 -10.06 -48.48
CA LEU A 360 -24.91 -10.54 -47.35
C LEU A 360 -23.89 -9.44 -46.98
N THR A 361 -24.00 -8.89 -45.78
CA THR A 361 -23.19 -7.78 -45.27
C THR A 361 -22.37 -8.19 -44.05
N PHE A 362 -21.09 -7.84 -44.07
CA PHE A 362 -20.09 -8.19 -43.05
C PHE A 362 -20.49 -7.82 -41.61
N GLY A 363 -21.17 -6.67 -41.42
CA GLY A 363 -21.39 -6.07 -40.10
C GLY A 363 -22.49 -6.67 -39.22
N THR A 364 -23.28 -7.65 -39.71
CA THR A 364 -24.35 -8.28 -38.90
C THR A 364 -24.28 -9.81 -39.00
N GLY A 365 -24.30 -10.49 -37.85
CA GLY A 365 -24.01 -11.93 -37.75
C GLY A 365 -24.82 -12.80 -38.72
N SER A 366 -26.14 -12.61 -38.75
CA SER A 366 -27.05 -13.39 -39.60
C SER A 366 -26.91 -13.12 -41.11
N ALA A 367 -26.27 -12.02 -41.52
CA ALA A 367 -26.12 -11.62 -42.91
C ALA A 367 -24.74 -11.94 -43.50
N GLY A 368 -24.01 -12.90 -42.94
CA GLY A 368 -22.67 -13.30 -43.43
C GLY A 368 -21.56 -13.11 -42.41
N GLY A 369 -21.79 -12.37 -41.33
CA GLY A 369 -20.80 -12.17 -40.27
C GLY A 369 -20.29 -13.47 -39.65
N TYR A 370 -21.15 -14.47 -39.43
CA TYR A 370 -20.73 -15.80 -38.93
C TYR A 370 -19.84 -16.61 -39.89
N TRP A 371 -19.75 -16.23 -41.16
CA TRP A 371 -18.95 -16.93 -42.18
C TRP A 371 -17.52 -16.40 -42.27
N VAL A 372 -17.24 -15.25 -41.63
CA VAL A 372 -15.88 -14.75 -41.46
C VAL A 372 -15.38 -15.19 -40.10
N ALA A 373 -14.43 -16.13 -40.09
CA ALA A 373 -13.67 -16.43 -38.87
C ALA A 373 -12.92 -15.17 -38.42
N ALA A 374 -12.92 -14.91 -37.11
CA ALA A 374 -12.08 -13.86 -36.55
C ALA A 374 -10.61 -14.17 -36.83
N GLU A 375 -9.89 -13.24 -37.43
CA GLU A 375 -8.45 -13.39 -37.68
C GLU A 375 -7.70 -13.29 -36.35
N PHE A 376 -7.30 -14.44 -35.82
CA PHE A 376 -6.46 -14.53 -34.64
C PHE A 376 -4.98 -14.50 -35.09
N LEU A 377 -4.25 -13.49 -34.62
CA LEU A 377 -2.82 -13.30 -34.90
C LEU A 377 -1.99 -13.71 -33.65
N PRO A 378 -1.72 -15.01 -33.43
CA PRO A 378 -0.97 -15.48 -32.25
C PRO A 378 0.45 -14.91 -32.19
N GLU A 379 1.05 -14.57 -33.34
CA GLU A 379 2.37 -13.95 -33.44
C GLU A 379 2.41 -12.51 -32.90
N GLN A 380 1.26 -11.86 -32.71
CA GLN A 380 1.13 -10.52 -32.13
C GLN A 380 0.52 -10.56 -30.72
N PHE A 381 0.76 -11.64 -29.97
CA PHE A 381 0.37 -11.68 -28.56
C PHE A 381 0.99 -10.50 -27.79
N ILE A 382 0.14 -9.74 -27.10
CA ILE A 382 0.58 -8.59 -26.30
C ILE A 382 0.97 -9.11 -24.91
N GLU A 383 2.27 -9.28 -24.71
CA GLU A 383 2.85 -9.65 -23.42
C GLU A 383 2.59 -8.58 -22.35
N ASN A 384 2.60 -9.00 -21.08
CA ASN A 384 2.54 -8.07 -19.96
C ASN A 384 3.83 -7.21 -19.88
N LEU A 385 3.70 -6.01 -19.32
CA LEU A 385 4.84 -5.11 -19.06
C LEU A 385 5.46 -5.44 -17.71
N TYR A 386 6.52 -6.26 -17.72
CA TYR A 386 7.31 -6.59 -16.53
C TYR A 386 8.30 -5.49 -16.16
N ALA A 387 8.77 -5.50 -14.92
CA ALA A 387 9.86 -4.63 -14.51
C ALA A 387 11.16 -4.94 -15.27
N ASN A 388 11.99 -3.92 -15.45
CA ASN A 388 13.32 -4.11 -16.00
C ASN A 388 14.21 -4.91 -15.04
N ILE A 389 14.68 -6.07 -15.49
CA ILE A 389 15.76 -6.82 -14.85
C ILE A 389 17.05 -6.03 -15.04
N VAL A 390 17.61 -5.50 -13.96
CA VAL A 390 18.74 -4.55 -13.99
C VAL A 390 20.05 -5.16 -13.52
N VAL A 391 20.05 -6.06 -12.54
CA VAL A 391 21.28 -6.54 -11.88
C VAL A 391 22.16 -7.34 -12.83
N ARG A 392 21.57 -8.26 -13.61
CA ARG A 392 22.31 -9.03 -14.63
C ARG A 392 22.77 -8.15 -15.81
N LYS A 393 22.02 -7.09 -16.16
CA LYS A 393 22.38 -6.15 -17.23
C LYS A 393 23.47 -5.17 -16.82
N ALA A 394 23.55 -4.83 -15.54
CA ALA A 394 24.55 -3.92 -14.99
C ALA A 394 25.96 -4.54 -14.92
N GLY A 395 26.07 -5.88 -14.92
CA GLY A 395 27.35 -6.60 -14.93
C GLY A 395 27.61 -7.47 -13.72
N ALA A 396 26.59 -7.86 -12.95
CA ALA A 396 26.74 -8.78 -11.82
C ALA A 396 27.43 -10.10 -12.24
N ARG A 397 28.33 -10.60 -11.41
CA ARG A 397 29.16 -11.77 -11.73
C ARG A 397 28.36 -13.06 -11.55
N VAL A 398 27.98 -13.67 -12.66
CA VAL A 398 27.32 -15.00 -12.65
C VAL A 398 28.37 -16.10 -12.52
N LEU A 399 28.26 -16.94 -11.49
CA LEU A 399 29.11 -18.12 -11.26
C LEU A 399 28.24 -19.39 -11.26
N THR A 400 28.49 -20.30 -12.21
CA THR A 400 27.78 -21.58 -12.25
C THR A 400 28.49 -22.63 -11.40
N PHE A 401 27.78 -23.23 -10.45
CA PHE A 401 28.25 -24.29 -9.57
C PHE A 401 27.62 -25.65 -9.92
N LYS A 402 28.30 -26.73 -9.53
CA LYS A 402 27.82 -28.11 -9.67
C LYS A 402 27.96 -28.82 -8.33
N GLY A 403 26.83 -29.18 -7.70
CA GLY A 403 26.80 -29.94 -6.45
C GLY A 403 26.69 -29.09 -5.18
N ALA A 404 27.60 -29.30 -4.24
CA ALA A 404 27.55 -28.81 -2.85
C ALA A 404 27.53 -27.27 -2.71
N PRO A 405 27.24 -26.74 -1.50
CA PRO A 405 27.39 -25.30 -1.20
C PRO A 405 28.79 -24.79 -1.54
N ALA A 406 28.86 -23.64 -2.21
CA ALA A 406 30.10 -23.03 -2.63
C ALA A 406 30.67 -22.16 -1.50
N LYS A 407 31.95 -22.36 -1.21
CA LYS A 407 32.69 -21.63 -0.17
C LYS A 407 33.79 -20.81 -0.83
N ILE A 408 33.66 -19.49 -0.81
CA ILE A 408 34.62 -18.56 -1.40
C ILE A 408 35.44 -17.94 -0.26
N PRO A 409 36.74 -18.29 -0.10
CA PRO A 409 37.58 -17.63 0.89
C PRO A 409 37.80 -16.16 0.51
N LYS A 410 37.76 -15.26 1.49
CA LYS A 410 38.10 -13.84 1.35
C LYS A 410 39.16 -13.44 2.37
N ALA A 411 40.03 -12.49 2.05
CA ALA A 411 40.85 -11.85 3.07
C ALA A 411 39.97 -10.89 3.89
N SER A 412 40.09 -10.92 5.21
CA SER A 412 39.40 -10.01 6.13
C SER A 412 40.32 -8.92 6.70
N GLY A 413 41.62 -9.06 6.49
CA GLY A 413 42.64 -8.11 6.94
C GLY A 413 43.99 -8.52 6.35
N SER A 414 44.77 -7.55 5.89
CA SER A 414 46.09 -7.77 5.30
C SER A 414 47.19 -7.68 6.36
N ALA A 415 48.34 -8.30 6.08
CA ALA A 415 49.55 -8.10 6.87
C ALA A 415 49.98 -6.62 6.83
N THR A 416 50.35 -6.08 7.99
CA THR A 416 50.82 -4.70 8.17
C THR A 416 52.34 -4.59 8.01
N ALA A 417 52.79 -3.56 7.30
CA ALA A 417 54.21 -3.21 7.22
C ALA A 417 54.59 -2.24 8.35
N TYR A 418 55.73 -2.47 8.98
CA TYR A 418 56.28 -1.60 10.03
C TYR A 418 57.64 -1.04 9.60
N TRP A 419 57.85 0.25 9.83
CA TRP A 419 59.17 0.86 9.70
C TRP A 419 59.99 0.54 10.96
N VAL A 420 61.08 -0.20 10.80
CA VAL A 420 61.92 -0.67 11.91
C VAL A 420 63.27 0.02 11.84
N SER A 421 63.71 0.59 12.97
CA SER A 421 65.03 1.21 13.11
C SER A 421 66.16 0.17 12.99
N GLU A 422 67.36 0.62 12.64
CA GLU A 422 68.54 -0.26 12.58
C GLU A 422 68.78 -0.97 13.92
N GLY A 423 68.80 -2.31 13.91
CA GLY A 423 68.89 -3.15 15.11
C GLY A 423 67.57 -3.48 15.81
N GLY A 424 66.43 -2.96 15.35
CA GLY A 424 65.11 -3.31 15.88
C GLY A 424 64.62 -4.68 15.42
N SER A 425 63.85 -5.38 16.27
CA SER A 425 63.17 -6.62 15.90
C SER A 425 61.94 -6.34 15.02
N ILE A 426 61.81 -7.05 13.90
CA ILE A 426 60.65 -6.95 13.02
C ILE A 426 59.48 -7.73 13.63
N THR A 427 58.37 -7.05 13.92
CA THR A 427 57.12 -7.68 14.36
C THR A 427 56.50 -8.46 13.20
N ALA A 428 56.22 -9.75 13.40
CA ALA A 428 55.45 -10.54 12.45
C ALA A 428 54.01 -10.03 12.35
N SER A 429 53.45 -10.01 11.14
CA SER A 429 52.07 -9.61 10.88
C SER A 429 51.47 -10.58 9.86
N ASP A 430 50.38 -11.22 10.24
CA ASP A 430 49.73 -12.28 9.45
C ASP A 430 48.43 -11.77 8.82
N MET A 431 48.11 -12.28 7.63
CA MET A 431 46.85 -12.02 6.95
C MET A 431 45.71 -12.81 7.61
N THR A 432 44.55 -12.17 7.84
CA THR A 432 43.36 -12.86 8.34
C THR A 432 42.44 -13.27 7.18
N ALA A 433 41.92 -14.50 7.25
CA ALA A 433 40.98 -15.03 6.27
C ALA A 433 39.57 -15.15 6.88
N ALA A 434 38.57 -14.87 6.06
CA ALA A 434 37.16 -15.15 6.29
C ALA A 434 36.59 -15.88 5.07
N GLN A 435 35.27 -16.11 5.03
CA GLN A 435 34.65 -16.91 3.99
C GLN A 435 33.25 -16.39 3.67
N LEU A 436 32.89 -16.40 2.39
CA LEU A 436 31.52 -16.24 1.89
C LEU A 436 30.95 -17.63 1.58
N GLU A 437 29.75 -17.93 2.08
CA GLU A 437 29.05 -19.19 1.80
C GLU A 437 27.84 -18.92 0.90
N LEU A 438 27.73 -19.69 -0.19
CA LEU A 438 26.62 -19.66 -1.12
C LEU A 438 25.99 -21.06 -1.15
N SER A 439 24.66 -21.14 -1.03
CA SER A 439 23.91 -22.39 -0.89
C SER A 439 22.69 -22.40 -1.81
N PRO A 440 22.42 -23.48 -2.57
CA PRO A 440 21.35 -23.46 -3.57
C PRO A 440 19.98 -23.22 -2.94
N LYS A 441 19.37 -22.07 -3.23
CA LYS A 441 17.99 -21.73 -2.86
C LYS A 441 17.09 -21.87 -4.08
N ILE A 442 15.80 -22.12 -3.86
CA ILE A 442 14.85 -22.49 -4.92
C ILE A 442 13.90 -21.34 -5.21
N CYS A 443 13.95 -20.82 -6.44
CA CYS A 443 12.88 -19.99 -7.00
C CYS A 443 12.07 -20.86 -7.96
N ALA A 444 10.73 -20.89 -7.82
CA ALA A 444 9.88 -21.71 -8.67
C ALA A 444 8.49 -21.11 -8.86
N GLY A 445 7.94 -21.26 -10.07
CA GLY A 445 6.56 -20.94 -10.44
C GLY A 445 5.85 -22.16 -11.02
N ARG A 446 4.55 -22.27 -10.82
CA ARG A 446 3.71 -23.35 -11.38
C ARG A 446 2.38 -22.81 -11.85
N THR A 447 2.01 -23.14 -13.08
CA THR A 447 0.70 -22.81 -13.70
C THR A 447 0.11 -24.08 -14.30
N SER A 448 -1.19 -24.28 -14.14
CA SER A 448 -1.94 -25.39 -14.74
C SER A 448 -2.69 -24.91 -15.99
N ILE A 449 -2.57 -25.63 -17.10
CA ILE A 449 -3.28 -25.37 -18.36
C ILE A 449 -4.25 -26.54 -18.63
N SER A 450 -5.50 -26.28 -18.99
CA SER A 450 -6.46 -27.35 -19.33
C SER A 450 -6.12 -28.03 -20.65
N ASN A 451 -6.36 -29.33 -20.76
CA ASN A 451 -6.12 -30.10 -21.98
C ASN A 451 -6.99 -29.60 -23.13
N LEU A 452 -8.25 -29.24 -22.85
CA LEU A 452 -9.12 -28.59 -23.83
C LEU A 452 -8.51 -27.30 -24.40
N LEU A 453 -7.81 -26.49 -23.59
CA LEU A 453 -7.12 -25.29 -24.09
C LEU A 453 -5.88 -25.66 -24.91
N LEU A 454 -5.14 -26.69 -24.53
CA LEU A 454 -3.99 -27.19 -25.31
C LEU A 454 -4.40 -27.80 -26.66
N GLU A 455 -5.56 -28.45 -26.75
CA GLU A 455 -6.09 -29.03 -27.99
C GLU A 455 -6.76 -27.99 -28.90
N THR A 456 -7.42 -26.97 -28.32
CA THR A 456 -8.12 -25.92 -29.10
C THR A 456 -7.24 -24.72 -29.47
N SER A 457 -6.14 -24.48 -28.74
CA SER A 457 -5.18 -23.42 -29.09
C SER A 457 -4.06 -23.96 -29.98
N ALA A 458 -3.68 -23.17 -30.99
CA ALA A 458 -2.66 -23.55 -31.96
C ALA A 458 -1.22 -23.43 -31.40
N ALA A 459 -0.85 -24.30 -30.46
CA ALA A 459 0.48 -24.46 -29.84
C ALA A 459 1.10 -23.24 -29.12
N ALA A 460 0.57 -22.02 -29.34
CA ALA A 460 1.11 -20.77 -28.81
C ALA A 460 0.83 -20.60 -27.31
N ALA A 461 -0.29 -21.10 -26.79
CA ALA A 461 -0.66 -20.93 -25.37
C ALA A 461 0.38 -21.51 -24.41
N GLU A 462 0.95 -22.68 -24.73
CA GLU A 462 2.02 -23.28 -23.93
C GLU A 462 3.31 -22.45 -23.98
N GLN A 463 3.66 -21.89 -25.14
CA GLN A 463 4.85 -21.07 -25.31
C GLN A 463 4.73 -19.74 -24.56
N ILE A 464 3.57 -19.08 -24.65
CA ILE A 464 3.25 -17.83 -23.96
C ILE A 464 3.34 -18.01 -22.44
N VAL A 465 2.69 -19.04 -21.87
CA VAL A 465 2.75 -19.33 -20.43
C VAL A 465 4.18 -19.68 -19.98
N ARG A 466 4.96 -20.34 -20.84
CA ARG A 466 6.36 -20.67 -20.54
C ARG A 466 7.26 -19.43 -20.55
N GLN A 467 7.01 -18.46 -21.43
CA GLN A 467 7.73 -17.19 -21.50
C GLN A 467 7.40 -16.29 -20.30
N ASP A 468 6.11 -16.13 -19.96
CA ASP A 468 5.63 -15.45 -18.75
C ASP A 468 6.29 -16.01 -17.48
N LEU A 469 6.19 -17.33 -17.24
CA LEU A 469 6.80 -17.97 -16.07
C LEU A 469 8.32 -17.79 -15.98
N ALA A 470 9.02 -17.79 -17.12
CA ALA A 470 10.46 -17.52 -17.14
C ALA A 470 10.79 -16.07 -16.76
N GLN A 471 9.97 -15.12 -17.23
CA GLN A 471 10.14 -13.70 -16.95
C GLN A 471 9.79 -13.34 -15.50
N VAL A 472 8.71 -13.91 -14.93
CA VAL A 472 8.33 -13.76 -13.52
C VAL A 472 9.43 -14.28 -12.58
N ILE A 473 10.06 -15.41 -12.91
CA ILE A 473 11.19 -15.93 -12.13
C ILE A 473 12.42 -15.02 -12.27
N ALA A 474 12.70 -14.49 -13.46
CA ALA A 474 13.81 -13.57 -13.66
C ALA A 474 13.63 -12.25 -12.88
N GLU A 475 12.41 -11.72 -12.79
CA GLU A 475 12.05 -10.60 -11.93
C GLU A 475 12.22 -10.94 -10.45
N ALA A 476 11.69 -12.08 -9.99
CA ALA A 476 11.84 -12.51 -8.59
C ALA A 476 13.31 -12.65 -8.15
N VAL A 477 14.21 -13.06 -9.06
CA VAL A 477 15.65 -13.16 -8.81
C VAL A 477 16.33 -11.78 -8.77
N ASP A 478 15.94 -10.85 -9.65
CA ASP A 478 16.45 -9.47 -9.67
C ASP A 478 16.04 -8.72 -8.38
N LEU A 479 14.78 -8.84 -7.94
CA LEU A 479 14.30 -8.33 -6.67
C LEU A 479 15.06 -8.93 -5.49
N ALA A 480 15.28 -10.24 -5.50
CA ALA A 480 16.00 -10.92 -4.43
C ALA A 480 17.50 -10.56 -4.42
N ALA A 481 18.07 -10.14 -5.55
CA ALA A 481 19.43 -9.59 -5.62
C ALA A 481 19.55 -8.21 -4.98
N LEU A 482 18.56 -7.34 -5.18
CA LEU A 482 18.53 -6.00 -4.59
C LEU A 482 18.14 -6.05 -3.10
N ARG A 483 17.06 -6.77 -2.76
CA ARG A 483 16.36 -6.68 -1.47
C ARG A 483 16.05 -8.02 -0.79
N GLY A 484 16.62 -9.13 -1.25
CA GLY A 484 16.37 -10.44 -0.65
C GLY A 484 16.63 -10.47 0.86
N THR A 485 15.68 -11.00 1.63
CA THR A 485 15.69 -10.97 3.11
C THR A 485 16.69 -11.92 3.75
N GLY A 486 17.34 -12.80 2.97
CA GLY A 486 18.19 -13.88 3.49
C GLY A 486 17.44 -14.95 4.30
N SER A 487 16.12 -14.82 4.45
CA SER A 487 15.26 -15.62 5.32
C SER A 487 14.22 -16.38 4.50
N GLY A 488 13.61 -17.42 5.08
CA GLY A 488 12.53 -18.17 4.44
C GLY A 488 12.91 -18.90 3.13
N GLY A 489 14.21 -19.08 2.86
CA GLY A 489 14.71 -19.63 1.59
C GLY A 489 15.00 -18.58 0.51
N GLN A 490 14.87 -17.28 0.79
CA GLN A 490 15.29 -16.22 -0.13
C GLN A 490 16.81 -15.97 -0.05
N PRO A 491 17.50 -15.62 -1.15
CA PRO A 491 18.88 -15.12 -1.07
C PRO A 491 18.96 -13.81 -0.28
N THR A 492 20.17 -13.46 0.16
CA THR A 492 20.42 -12.17 0.83
C THR A 492 20.76 -11.14 -0.24
N GLY A 493 19.92 -10.12 -0.40
CA GLY A 493 20.16 -9.03 -1.34
C GLY A 493 21.12 -7.99 -0.79
N ILE A 494 21.50 -7.04 -1.65
CA ILE A 494 22.35 -5.90 -1.28
C ILE A 494 21.77 -5.20 -0.05
N ALA A 495 20.50 -4.79 -0.05
CA ALA A 495 19.93 -3.97 1.04
C ALA A 495 20.01 -4.58 2.45
N ASN A 496 20.04 -5.92 2.56
CA ASN A 496 20.08 -6.64 3.84
C ASN A 496 21.47 -7.22 4.16
N THR A 497 22.49 -6.94 3.35
CA THR A 497 23.86 -7.38 3.62
C THR A 497 24.50 -6.48 4.67
N SER A 498 25.12 -7.08 5.69
CA SER A 498 25.78 -6.33 6.77
C SER A 498 27.06 -5.62 6.31
N ASN A 499 27.40 -4.53 6.99
CA ASN A 499 28.58 -3.69 6.74
C ASN A 499 28.60 -3.02 5.35
N ILE A 500 27.43 -2.79 4.75
CA ILE A 500 27.28 -1.89 3.61
C ILE A 500 27.34 -0.43 4.07
N ASN A 501 27.94 0.43 3.25
CA ASN A 501 27.97 1.86 3.51
C ASN A 501 26.56 2.45 3.36
N THR A 502 26.15 3.30 4.29
CA THR A 502 24.84 3.96 4.23
C THR A 502 24.96 5.46 4.28
N VAL A 503 24.17 6.15 3.45
CA VAL A 503 24.05 7.61 3.46
C VAL A 503 22.59 7.96 3.67
N THR A 504 22.32 8.65 4.77
CA THR A 504 21.00 9.22 5.07
C THR A 504 20.87 10.59 4.40
N PHE A 505 19.83 10.77 3.59
CA PHE A 505 19.45 12.04 2.99
C PHE A 505 18.77 12.98 4.00
N GLY A 506 18.12 12.42 5.02
CA GLY A 506 17.44 13.14 6.10
C GLY A 506 18.29 13.35 7.35
N ASP A 507 17.62 13.59 8.47
CA ASP A 507 18.22 13.69 9.81
C ASP A 507 18.43 12.31 10.47
N GLY A 508 18.33 11.23 9.70
CA GLY A 508 18.33 9.83 10.16
C GLY A 508 17.05 9.41 10.90
N THR A 509 16.11 10.33 11.15
CA THR A 509 14.83 10.06 11.82
C THR A 509 13.67 10.15 10.83
N ASN A 510 13.65 11.17 9.97
CA ASN A 510 12.65 11.36 8.91
C ASN A 510 13.37 11.49 7.56
N GLY A 511 12.84 10.83 6.54
CA GLY A 511 13.47 10.83 5.21
C GLY A 511 13.68 12.23 4.62
N GLY A 512 14.83 12.43 3.98
CA GLY A 512 15.24 13.72 3.40
C GLY A 512 14.90 13.85 1.93
N ALA A 513 14.84 15.09 1.43
CA ALA A 513 14.63 15.35 0.01
C ALA A 513 15.86 15.00 -0.83
N LEU A 514 15.63 14.44 -2.01
CA LEU A 514 16.66 14.13 -3.00
C LEU A 514 17.54 15.36 -3.32
N SER A 515 18.86 15.25 -3.10
CA SER A 515 19.84 16.31 -3.38
C SER A 515 21.10 15.74 -4.02
N LEU A 516 21.75 16.53 -4.88
CA LEU A 516 23.00 16.16 -5.53
C LEU A 516 24.17 16.04 -4.54
N ASP A 517 24.19 16.89 -3.51
CA ASP A 517 25.23 16.86 -2.47
C ASP A 517 25.24 15.51 -1.72
N LYS A 518 24.07 14.95 -1.40
CA LYS A 518 23.96 13.63 -0.77
C LYS A 518 24.30 12.47 -1.71
N LEU A 519 24.14 12.65 -3.02
CA LEU A 519 24.55 11.66 -4.01
C LEU A 519 26.07 11.64 -4.22
N ILE A 520 26.75 12.77 -4.13
CA ILE A 520 28.23 12.77 -4.13
C ILE A 520 28.79 12.24 -2.80
N ASP A 521 28.10 12.43 -1.67
CA ASP A 521 28.44 11.73 -0.40
C ASP A 521 28.40 10.19 -0.57
N MET A 522 27.41 9.65 -1.30
CA MET A 522 27.37 8.20 -1.62
C MET A 522 28.55 7.74 -2.48
N VAL A 523 29.01 8.57 -3.42
CA VAL A 523 30.22 8.27 -4.22
C VAL A 523 31.46 8.30 -3.33
N TYR A 524 31.56 9.29 -2.45
CA TYR A 524 32.69 9.48 -1.54
C TYR A 524 32.90 8.30 -0.58
N GLU A 525 31.84 7.74 0.01
CA GLU A 525 31.99 6.58 0.91
C GLU A 525 32.52 5.33 0.17
N VAL A 526 32.09 5.08 -1.07
CA VAL A 526 32.64 3.98 -1.90
C VAL A 526 34.07 4.28 -2.40
N GLU A 527 34.42 5.56 -2.62
CA GLU A 527 35.77 5.98 -3.01
C GLU A 527 36.77 5.84 -1.85
N LYS A 528 36.36 6.23 -0.64
CA LYS A 528 37.11 6.13 0.62
C LYS A 528 37.54 4.69 0.90
N ASP A 529 36.65 3.72 0.67
CA ASP A 529 36.95 2.28 0.79
C ASP A 529 37.66 1.70 -0.46
N ASN A 530 38.08 2.55 -1.40
CA ASN A 530 38.85 2.22 -2.60
C ASN A 530 38.14 1.25 -3.58
N ALA A 531 36.81 1.16 -3.52
CA ALA A 531 36.03 0.16 -4.23
C ALA A 531 35.55 0.58 -5.65
N LEU A 532 35.79 1.83 -6.07
CA LEU A 532 35.46 2.33 -7.42
C LEU A 532 36.26 1.70 -8.58
N LYS A 533 37.11 0.70 -8.33
CA LYS A 533 38.06 0.12 -9.31
C LYS A 533 37.44 -0.85 -10.32
N GLY A 534 36.15 -1.18 -10.18
CA GLY A 534 35.42 -2.10 -11.06
C GLY A 534 34.44 -1.38 -11.99
N THR A 535 33.19 -1.86 -12.03
CA THR A 535 32.07 -1.24 -12.78
C THR A 535 31.07 -0.64 -11.80
N PRO A 536 31.32 0.58 -11.26
CA PRO A 536 30.35 1.28 -10.43
C PRO A 536 29.11 1.70 -11.24
N VAL A 537 27.93 1.41 -10.70
CA VAL A 537 26.63 1.69 -11.33
C VAL A 537 25.65 2.29 -10.32
N TRP A 538 24.68 3.05 -10.82
CA TRP A 538 23.49 3.44 -10.05
C TRP A 538 22.32 2.52 -10.38
N ILE A 539 21.57 2.06 -9.37
CA ILE A 539 20.29 1.38 -9.56
C ILE A 539 19.23 2.12 -8.73
N VAL A 540 18.18 2.61 -9.39
CA VAL A 540 17.16 3.50 -8.81
C VAL A 540 15.77 3.24 -9.36
N HIS A 541 14.74 3.72 -8.66
CA HIS A 541 13.38 3.77 -9.20
C HIS A 541 13.25 4.88 -10.28
N PRO A 542 12.45 4.71 -11.35
CA PRO A 542 12.18 5.76 -12.33
C PRO A 542 11.67 7.10 -11.75
N ARG A 543 10.93 7.08 -10.62
CA ARG A 543 10.50 8.28 -9.86
C ARG A 543 11.71 9.12 -9.41
N THR A 544 12.77 8.47 -8.95
CA THR A 544 14.04 9.12 -8.57
C THR A 544 14.69 9.81 -9.77
N VAL A 545 14.72 9.17 -10.95
CA VAL A 545 15.29 9.80 -12.17
C VAL A 545 14.42 10.97 -12.65
N ARG A 546 13.09 10.86 -12.56
CA ARG A 546 12.16 11.96 -12.85
C ARG A 546 12.48 13.18 -11.99
N ASP A 547 12.70 12.97 -10.70
CA ASP A 547 12.88 14.07 -9.75
C ASP A 547 14.34 14.59 -9.74
N LEU A 548 15.34 13.76 -10.02
CA LEU A 548 16.71 14.17 -10.39
C LEU A 548 16.71 15.18 -11.55
N ARG A 549 15.95 14.90 -12.62
CA ARG A 549 15.82 15.79 -13.79
C ARG A 549 15.03 17.08 -13.50
N LYS A 550 14.25 17.11 -12.42
CA LYS A 550 13.57 18.34 -11.94
C LYS A 550 14.47 19.21 -11.06
N LEU A 551 15.60 18.70 -10.55
CA LEU A 551 16.51 19.48 -9.69
C LEU A 551 17.06 20.69 -10.43
N LYS A 552 16.93 21.87 -9.82
CA LYS A 552 17.35 23.16 -10.35
C LYS A 552 18.25 23.88 -9.36
N ASP A 553 19.14 24.71 -9.88
CA ASP A 553 19.92 25.65 -9.08
C ASP A 553 19.07 26.85 -8.62
N SER A 554 19.67 27.72 -7.81
CA SER A 554 19.06 28.98 -7.34
C SER A 554 18.75 29.99 -8.45
N GLN A 555 19.17 29.72 -9.69
CA GLN A 555 18.88 30.50 -10.90
C GLN A 555 17.84 29.80 -11.81
N ASN A 556 17.17 28.75 -11.32
CA ASN A 556 16.20 27.90 -12.01
C ASN A 556 16.74 27.10 -13.22
N ARG A 557 18.07 26.99 -13.37
CA ARG A 557 18.70 26.13 -14.38
C ARG A 557 18.73 24.69 -13.87
N PRO A 558 18.32 23.68 -14.67
CA PRO A 558 18.38 22.30 -14.24
C PRO A 558 19.84 21.84 -14.06
N LEU A 559 20.08 21.08 -12.99
CA LEU A 559 21.41 20.63 -12.56
C LEU A 559 21.83 19.32 -13.23
N VAL A 560 20.86 18.45 -13.52
CA VAL A 560 21.03 17.24 -14.34
C VAL A 560 20.49 17.55 -15.73
N ASP A 561 21.15 17.02 -16.76
CA ASP A 561 21.10 17.49 -18.16
C ASP A 561 19.71 17.96 -18.63
N PRO A 562 19.53 19.27 -18.97
CA PRO A 562 18.26 19.82 -19.44
C PRO A 562 17.71 19.20 -20.71
N ASP A 563 18.56 18.69 -21.61
CA ASP A 563 18.26 18.70 -23.04
C ASP A 563 17.06 17.79 -23.38
N PRO A 564 15.92 18.35 -23.84
CA PRO A 564 14.77 17.55 -24.27
C PRO A 564 14.97 16.96 -25.68
N THR A 565 16.05 17.33 -26.37
CA THR A 565 16.38 16.92 -27.76
C THR A 565 17.55 15.96 -27.84
N ALA A 566 18.50 16.00 -26.89
CA ALA A 566 19.54 15.00 -26.75
C ALA A 566 19.18 13.99 -25.66
N SER A 567 19.14 12.70 -26.01
CA SER A 567 19.09 11.65 -24.99
C SER A 567 20.44 11.59 -24.27
N SER A 568 20.53 12.33 -23.16
CA SER A 568 21.65 12.24 -22.24
C SER A 568 21.79 10.78 -21.81
N LYS A 569 22.86 10.13 -22.28
CA LYS A 569 23.18 8.72 -21.97
C LYS A 569 23.10 8.61 -20.45
N GLY A 570 22.15 7.84 -19.92
CA GLY A 570 21.75 7.90 -18.52
C GLY A 570 22.93 7.67 -17.58
N MET A 571 23.57 8.77 -17.16
CA MET A 571 24.83 8.78 -16.45
C MET A 571 24.78 9.89 -15.40
N LEU A 572 25.20 9.59 -14.18
CA LEU A 572 25.31 10.51 -13.06
C LEU A 572 26.74 10.44 -12.51
N TYR A 573 27.41 11.58 -12.41
CA TYR A 573 28.83 11.69 -12.04
C TYR A 573 29.79 10.81 -12.85
N GLY A 574 29.43 10.48 -14.10
CA GLY A 574 30.22 9.62 -15.00
C GLY A 574 29.87 8.12 -14.92
N PHE A 575 28.98 7.72 -14.01
CA PHE A 575 28.56 6.32 -13.84
C PHE A 575 27.17 6.08 -14.44
N PRO A 576 26.89 4.93 -15.10
CA PRO A 576 25.61 4.66 -15.72
C PRO A 576 24.48 4.45 -14.69
N ILE A 577 23.26 4.83 -15.07
CA ILE A 577 22.04 4.68 -14.28
C ILE A 577 21.15 3.60 -14.89
N TYR A 578 20.82 2.58 -14.10
CA TYR A 578 19.82 1.57 -14.40
C TYR A 578 18.54 1.85 -13.61
N THR A 579 17.38 1.68 -14.24
CA THR A 579 16.07 1.95 -13.64
C THR A 579 15.21 0.70 -13.56
N THR A 580 14.66 0.42 -12.38
CA THR A 580 13.73 -0.69 -12.14
C THR A 580 12.54 -0.25 -11.30
N THR A 581 11.35 -0.76 -11.61
CA THR A 581 10.12 -0.52 -10.84
C THR A 581 9.97 -1.48 -9.64
N GLN A 582 10.91 -2.41 -9.45
CA GLN A 582 10.94 -3.33 -8.30
C GLN A 582 11.41 -2.67 -7.00
N ILE A 583 12.03 -1.47 -7.08
CA ILE A 583 12.40 -0.69 -5.91
C ILE A 583 11.15 0.01 -5.37
N PRO A 584 10.77 -0.20 -4.10
CA PRO A 584 9.57 0.41 -3.53
C PRO A 584 9.70 1.92 -3.38
N ILE A 585 8.54 2.57 -3.28
CA ILE A 585 8.35 4.03 -3.20
C ILE A 585 7.52 4.45 -1.99
N ASP A 586 7.18 3.48 -1.15
CA ASP A 586 6.26 3.49 -0.02
C ASP A 586 6.97 3.07 1.28
N LEU A 587 8.28 3.30 1.37
CA LEU A 587 9.06 2.96 2.57
C LEU A 587 8.77 3.97 3.68
N THR A 588 8.35 3.46 4.84
CA THR A 588 8.16 4.28 6.04
C THR A 588 9.49 4.54 6.75
N VAL A 589 9.95 5.80 6.76
CA VAL A 589 11.10 6.26 7.55
C VAL A 589 10.67 7.44 8.41
N GLY A 590 10.51 7.17 9.71
CA GLY A 590 9.97 8.13 10.67
C GLY A 590 8.50 8.43 10.41
N SER A 591 8.18 9.69 10.17
CA SER A 591 6.84 10.15 9.77
C SER A 591 6.58 10.16 8.26
N ASN A 592 7.57 9.83 7.42
CA ASN A 592 7.42 9.87 5.96
C ASN A 592 7.17 8.46 5.42
N GLU A 593 6.06 8.28 4.70
CA GLU A 593 5.65 7.01 4.08
C GLU A 593 6.02 6.92 2.58
N ASP A 594 6.52 8.00 1.97
CA ASP A 594 6.86 8.13 0.54
C ASP A 594 8.38 7.94 0.25
N CYS A 595 9.11 7.18 1.08
CA CYS A 595 10.56 7.01 0.88
C CYS A 595 10.88 5.92 -0.17
N THR A 596 11.99 6.09 -0.88
CA THR A 596 12.51 5.13 -1.87
C THR A 596 14.00 4.86 -1.63
N GLU A 597 14.53 3.86 -2.35
CA GLU A 597 15.92 3.45 -2.24
C GLU A 597 16.77 3.84 -3.46
N ILE A 598 18.04 4.10 -3.19
CA ILE A 598 19.09 4.35 -4.17
C ILE A 598 20.26 3.41 -3.84
N TYR A 599 20.69 2.66 -4.85
CA TYR A 599 21.85 1.78 -4.77
C TYR A 599 22.97 2.38 -5.62
N PHE A 600 24.16 2.46 -5.04
CA PHE A 600 25.40 2.78 -5.75
C PHE A 600 26.48 1.76 -5.39
N GLY A 601 27.31 1.35 -6.34
CA GLY A 601 28.44 0.45 -6.02
C GLY A 601 28.96 -0.36 -7.19
N ASN A 602 30.06 -1.08 -6.94
CA ASN A 602 30.68 -1.96 -7.93
C ASN A 602 29.89 -3.27 -8.05
N ILE A 603 29.03 -3.37 -9.07
CA ILE A 603 28.17 -4.54 -9.26
C ILE A 603 28.94 -5.83 -9.58
N GLU A 604 30.21 -5.75 -9.99
CA GLU A 604 31.07 -6.92 -10.21
C GLU A 604 31.38 -7.69 -8.90
N ASP A 605 31.27 -7.02 -7.74
CA ASP A 605 31.41 -7.65 -6.43
C ASP A 605 30.14 -8.34 -5.93
N LEU A 606 29.03 -8.22 -6.67
CA LEU A 606 27.84 -9.05 -6.49
C LEU A 606 28.00 -10.36 -7.27
N ILE A 607 27.94 -11.48 -6.56
CA ILE A 607 27.93 -12.82 -7.16
C ILE A 607 26.49 -13.34 -7.20
N ILE A 608 26.07 -13.78 -8.40
CA ILE A 608 24.90 -14.63 -8.61
C ILE A 608 25.41 -16.07 -8.80
N GLY A 609 25.20 -16.92 -7.81
CA GLY A 609 25.53 -18.34 -7.89
C GLY A 609 24.40 -19.14 -8.51
N GLU A 610 24.61 -19.75 -9.68
CA GLU A 610 23.62 -20.59 -10.38
C GLU A 610 23.96 -22.08 -10.18
N TRP A 611 23.03 -22.92 -9.72
CA TRP A 611 23.22 -24.38 -9.65
C TRP A 611 22.48 -25.08 -10.79
N GLY A 612 23.13 -25.14 -11.94
CA GLY A 612 22.53 -25.63 -13.18
C GLY A 612 21.68 -24.56 -13.87
N THR A 613 20.89 -24.97 -14.85
CA THR A 613 20.03 -24.09 -15.65
C THR A 613 18.61 -24.01 -15.06
N VAL A 614 17.83 -23.02 -15.51
CA VAL A 614 16.37 -23.04 -15.37
C VAL A 614 15.85 -24.38 -15.91
N ARG A 615 15.06 -25.09 -15.10
CA ARG A 615 14.42 -26.36 -15.46
C ARG A 615 12.92 -26.13 -15.65
N ILE A 616 12.39 -26.59 -16.77
CA ILE A 616 10.96 -26.51 -17.09
C ILE A 616 10.44 -27.95 -17.10
N ASP A 617 9.68 -28.32 -16.07
CA ASP A 617 9.01 -29.60 -15.99
C ASP A 617 7.56 -29.44 -16.47
N VAL A 618 7.13 -30.28 -17.40
CA VAL A 618 5.72 -30.46 -17.73
C VAL A 618 5.26 -31.75 -17.08
N ASN A 619 4.26 -31.68 -16.21
CA ASN A 619 3.70 -32.85 -15.54
C ASN A 619 2.24 -33.09 -15.96
N PRO A 620 1.96 -34.14 -16.74
CA PRO A 620 0.59 -34.54 -17.03
C PRO A 620 -0.08 -35.28 -15.86
N GLN A 621 0.65 -35.87 -14.92
CA GLN A 621 0.09 -36.73 -13.86
C GLN A 621 0.36 -36.17 -12.46
N GLY A 622 -0.60 -35.40 -11.95
CA GLY A 622 -0.58 -34.78 -10.63
C GLY A 622 -2.01 -34.44 -10.15
N PRO A 623 -2.20 -33.51 -9.20
CA PRO A 623 -3.53 -33.08 -8.77
C PRO A 623 -4.42 -32.59 -9.92
N SER A 624 -3.78 -31.98 -10.94
CA SER A 624 -4.41 -31.45 -12.15
C SER A 624 -4.95 -32.54 -13.09
N TRP A 625 -4.54 -33.81 -12.93
CA TRP A 625 -5.10 -34.97 -13.64
C TRP A 625 -6.59 -35.16 -13.33
N SER A 626 -7.03 -34.86 -12.11
CA SER A 626 -8.45 -34.92 -11.73
C SER A 626 -9.32 -33.88 -12.46
N ASN A 627 -8.70 -32.83 -13.01
CA ASN A 627 -9.36 -31.69 -13.64
C ASN A 627 -9.03 -31.57 -15.15
N ASP A 628 -8.51 -32.64 -15.76
CA ASP A 628 -8.10 -32.68 -17.17
C ASP A 628 -7.15 -31.51 -17.56
N ALA A 629 -6.10 -31.33 -16.75
CA ALA A 629 -5.14 -30.24 -16.88
C ALA A 629 -3.68 -30.69 -16.66
N VAL A 630 -2.77 -30.04 -17.38
CA VAL A 630 -1.31 -30.25 -17.33
C VAL A 630 -0.66 -29.13 -16.52
N ASP A 631 0.22 -29.50 -15.59
CA ASP A 631 1.02 -28.53 -14.84
C ASP A 631 2.33 -28.22 -15.57
N ILE A 632 2.61 -26.94 -15.80
CA ILE A 632 3.93 -26.45 -16.15
C ILE A 632 4.57 -25.85 -14.90
N LYS A 633 5.77 -26.32 -14.56
CA LYS A 633 6.54 -25.85 -13.42
C LYS A 633 7.93 -25.44 -13.86
N VAL A 634 8.28 -24.18 -13.63
CA VAL A 634 9.63 -23.66 -13.86
C VAL A 634 10.35 -23.58 -12.52
N VAL A 635 11.58 -24.12 -12.44
CA VAL A 635 12.42 -24.16 -11.23
C VAL A 635 13.81 -23.65 -11.55
N TYR A 636 14.35 -22.81 -10.69
CA TYR A 636 15.68 -22.26 -10.81
C TYR A 636 16.38 -22.26 -9.45
N TYR A 637 17.63 -22.72 -9.44
CA TYR A 637 18.44 -22.85 -8.23
C TYR A 637 19.51 -21.75 -8.21
N VAL A 638 19.35 -20.79 -7.30
CA VAL A 638 20.19 -19.59 -7.26
C VAL A 638 20.45 -19.15 -5.82
N ASP A 639 21.61 -18.55 -5.58
CA ASP A 639 21.91 -17.81 -4.35
C ASP A 639 22.72 -16.58 -4.70
N ILE A 640 22.73 -15.60 -3.80
CA ILE A 640 23.32 -14.29 -4.06
C ILE A 640 24.17 -13.91 -2.86
N GLY A 641 25.37 -13.39 -3.14
CA GLY A 641 26.28 -12.96 -2.10
C GLY A 641 27.22 -11.88 -2.59
N VAL A 642 27.57 -11.01 -1.65
CA VAL A 642 28.44 -9.85 -1.88
C VAL A 642 29.86 -10.21 -1.43
N ARG A 643 30.85 -9.95 -2.29
CA ARG A 643 32.27 -10.22 -1.99
C ARG A 643 32.83 -9.23 -0.96
N HIS A 644 32.55 -7.96 -1.20
CA HIS A 644 32.97 -6.80 -0.43
C HIS A 644 31.72 -5.95 -0.19
N ALA A 645 31.27 -5.87 1.06
CA ALA A 645 30.08 -5.09 1.43
C ALA A 645 30.35 -3.59 1.29
N GLU A 646 31.59 -3.22 1.56
CA GLU A 646 32.20 -1.91 1.43
C GLU A 646 32.15 -1.37 -0.03
N SER A 647 32.04 -2.27 -1.02
CA SER A 647 31.86 -1.91 -2.45
C SER A 647 30.48 -1.35 -2.80
N PHE A 648 29.53 -1.34 -1.86
CA PHE A 648 28.17 -0.87 -2.06
C PHE A 648 27.79 0.22 -1.05
N CYS A 649 27.00 1.18 -1.53
CA CYS A 649 26.35 2.20 -0.75
C CYS A 649 24.84 2.19 -0.98
N LEU A 650 24.07 2.24 0.11
CA LEU A 650 22.61 2.28 0.12
C LEU A 650 22.12 3.58 0.76
N ALA A 651 21.13 4.22 0.14
CA ALA A 651 20.26 5.18 0.79
C ALA A 651 18.82 4.66 0.73
N ASN A 652 18.10 4.70 1.85
CA ASN A 652 16.74 4.16 2.01
C ASN A 652 15.71 5.17 2.55
N ASP A 653 16.15 6.40 2.81
CA ASP A 653 15.39 7.48 3.41
C ASP A 653 15.12 8.62 2.41
N VAL A 654 15.23 8.35 1.11
CA VAL A 654 15.06 9.33 0.04
C VAL A 654 13.59 9.60 -0.18
N THR A 655 13.10 10.76 0.25
CA THR A 655 11.77 11.24 -0.15
C THR A 655 11.82 11.81 -1.57
N VAL A 656 10.88 11.37 -2.40
CA VAL A 656 10.68 11.87 -3.76
C VAL A 656 9.28 12.48 -3.86
N VAL A 657 9.22 13.78 -4.12
CA VAL A 657 7.96 14.54 -4.20
C VAL A 657 7.02 13.89 -5.22
N SER A 658 5.75 13.69 -4.88
CA SER A 658 4.74 13.03 -5.73
C SER A 658 4.60 13.69 -7.11
#